data_AF-A0A0N7F4Q2-F1
#
_entry.id   AF-A0A0N7F4Q2-F1
#
_cell.length_a   1.000
_cell.length_b   1.000
_cell.length_c   1.000
_cell.angle_alpha   90.00
_cell.angle_beta   90.00
_cell.angle_gamma   90.00
#
_symmetry.space_group_name_H-M   'P 1'
#
loop_
_entity.id
_entity.type
_entity.pdbx_description
1 polymer ?
#
loop_
_entity_poly.entity_id
_entity_poly.type
_entity_poly.pdbx_seq_one_letter_code
_entity_poly.pdbx_strand_id
1 'polypeptide(L)'
;MTVRAVDVGRSRVVLIGVPRYRHADLPDLPPVADNVADLAGVLTDPAVGGFPAAHCVTARADATVPEVGELLHDAADQAEDLLLCYYSGHGKVDDRGELYLTLADTNVRHLAFSALPFGAIRDAMRTSKARNRVVILDTCYSGRATAATLSAGDDEVLAQLEVAGGYTLTSSPATSPSLVRPGERHTAFTGRLLALLREGSRHAGEVLTLRDIYRHLRARLAADGLPAPQQCGTAMADSLGLVRNPMPKPAELPADITEGLESRVPWMRLAAVGELGRWLAGADRAEAVAARTALEKVAANDNPQVAAAARALLDAAPVRTSPPLAVRATAVLDEAERLVTGSTDRNKDLALMHVAYAVATHLPERLDRALAAMSEPNDHFLVGLTKQICRTDPDRAERVARTITDMAKRAEALGSVAASVYGNDPQRAQRLFHEAELDLATAEVRSPDWSVAALAETAASCDTRWAERLAARIADIRKRLETMIAIGAAGPAVRIAGEVERDAAVLLPVRESLPVLARLAAMLVPVDPERAVSIFDDVERTALGLAPAALEWGDEVSDSRLSDFETHARLRTRARVLGDIARAASASDLDRAERIAVSITTQDDLRMGTLVYVLWKAEAADDVRVNRLMDAVERLITAPHAAYSEADLLAAVQVVAAHDPARAERLVSAATHVSTGCLLATLAIAVADADPDYALRIATGITDTGWKAYALAAVAGRLLGKAGADAEPVDPASTDRLSRESPGV
;
A
#
# COMPACT_ATOMS: atom_id res chain seq x y z
N MET A 1 -13.28 34.64 14.89
CA MET A 1 -13.75 33.27 15.18
C MET A 1 -12.67 32.32 14.71
N THR A 2 -12.07 31.56 15.62
CA THR A 2 -11.06 30.54 15.32
C THR A 2 -11.72 29.38 14.59
N VAL A 3 -11.16 28.98 13.44
CA VAL A 3 -11.62 27.81 12.68
C VAL A 3 -11.40 26.57 13.55
N ARG A 4 -12.44 25.73 13.67
CA ARG A 4 -12.40 24.51 14.47
C ARG A 4 -12.31 23.30 13.55
N ALA A 5 -11.28 22.46 13.74
CA ALA A 5 -11.17 21.16 13.09
C ALA A 5 -12.09 20.11 13.74
N VAL A 6 -12.53 19.13 12.96
CA VAL A 6 -13.29 17.97 13.46
C VAL A 6 -12.43 17.08 14.35
N ASP A 7 -13.04 16.52 15.40
CA ASP A 7 -12.47 15.44 16.19
C ASP A 7 -12.81 14.10 15.52
N VAL A 8 -11.85 13.58 14.76
CA VAL A 8 -11.98 12.36 13.96
C VAL A 8 -12.30 11.11 14.81
N GLY A 9 -11.84 11.06 16.07
CA GLY A 9 -12.12 9.95 16.98
C GLY A 9 -13.58 9.96 17.49
N ARG A 10 -14.21 11.12 17.51
CA ARG A 10 -15.60 11.29 17.97
C ARG A 10 -16.60 11.49 16.82
N SER A 11 -16.15 11.29 15.60
CA SER A 11 -16.93 11.49 14.38
C SER A 11 -17.24 10.16 13.69
N ARG A 12 -18.29 10.13 12.88
CA ARG A 12 -18.67 9.01 12.03
C ARG A 12 -18.98 9.48 10.61
N VAL A 13 -18.57 8.69 9.65
CA VAL A 13 -18.81 8.91 8.22
C VAL A 13 -19.52 7.70 7.64
N VAL A 14 -20.58 7.95 6.87
CA VAL A 14 -21.33 6.95 6.11
C VAL A 14 -21.28 7.34 4.64
N LEU A 15 -20.72 6.47 3.80
CA LEU A 15 -20.61 6.66 2.36
C LEU A 15 -21.53 5.68 1.63
N ILE A 16 -22.42 6.20 0.80
CA ILE A 16 -23.42 5.43 0.07
C ILE A 16 -23.22 5.69 -1.43
N GLY A 17 -22.89 4.66 -2.20
CA GLY A 17 -22.71 4.75 -3.64
C GLY A 17 -23.39 3.62 -4.36
N VAL A 18 -24.14 3.95 -5.41
CA VAL A 18 -24.90 2.96 -6.19
C VAL A 18 -24.46 3.02 -7.65
N PRO A 19 -23.50 2.16 -8.05
CA PRO A 19 -22.93 2.16 -9.40
C PRO A 19 -23.76 1.38 -10.42
N ARG A 20 -24.59 0.43 -9.99
CA ARG A 20 -25.41 -0.42 -10.87
C ARG A 20 -26.85 -0.49 -10.38
N TYR A 21 -27.80 -0.51 -11.32
CA TYR A 21 -29.24 -0.57 -11.05
C TYR A 21 -29.89 -1.71 -11.81
N ARG A 22 -30.86 -2.39 -11.19
CA ARG A 22 -31.62 -3.47 -11.85
C ARG A 22 -32.77 -2.94 -12.72
N HIS A 23 -33.19 -1.70 -12.50
CA HIS A 23 -34.35 -1.11 -13.19
C HIS A 23 -33.92 -0.38 -14.48
N ALA A 24 -34.56 -0.68 -15.61
CA ALA A 24 -34.18 -0.14 -16.92
C ALA A 24 -34.19 1.41 -17.02
N ASP A 25 -35.07 2.07 -16.27
CA ASP A 25 -35.16 3.55 -16.22
C ASP A 25 -34.08 4.23 -15.34
N LEU A 26 -33.20 3.44 -14.73
CA LEU A 26 -32.05 3.91 -13.96
C LEU A 26 -30.78 3.37 -14.63
N PRO A 27 -30.11 4.17 -15.50
CA PRO A 27 -28.89 3.71 -16.15
C PRO A 27 -27.77 3.54 -15.12
N ASP A 28 -26.90 2.56 -15.34
CA ASP A 28 -25.72 2.35 -14.48
C ASP A 28 -24.82 3.60 -14.44
N LEU A 29 -24.19 3.82 -13.29
CA LEU A 29 -23.23 4.90 -13.04
C LEU A 29 -21.90 4.31 -12.53
N PRO A 30 -21.12 3.60 -13.38
CA PRO A 30 -19.89 2.94 -12.94
C PRO A 30 -18.91 3.82 -12.14
N PRO A 31 -18.69 5.12 -12.47
CA PRO A 31 -17.80 6.02 -11.71
C PRO A 31 -18.16 6.18 -10.23
N VAL A 32 -19.39 5.85 -9.82
CA VAL A 32 -19.83 5.97 -8.43
C VAL A 32 -19.10 4.99 -7.51
N ALA A 33 -18.68 3.84 -8.03
CA ALA A 33 -17.84 2.90 -7.27
C ALA A 33 -16.49 3.55 -6.91
N ASP A 34 -15.84 4.15 -7.91
CA ASP A 34 -14.58 4.89 -7.74
C ASP A 34 -14.74 6.12 -6.83
N ASN A 35 -15.88 6.82 -6.92
CA ASN A 35 -16.18 7.97 -6.05
C ASN A 35 -16.11 7.59 -4.57
N VAL A 36 -16.83 6.52 -4.18
CA VAL A 36 -16.93 6.11 -2.78
C VAL A 36 -15.62 5.51 -2.29
N ALA A 37 -14.96 4.67 -3.10
CA ALA A 37 -13.67 4.09 -2.74
C ALA A 37 -12.61 5.16 -2.52
N ASP A 38 -12.47 6.10 -3.45
CA ASP A 38 -11.48 7.17 -3.37
C ASP A 38 -11.79 8.17 -2.25
N LEU A 39 -13.08 8.48 -2.01
CA LEU A 39 -13.48 9.38 -0.92
C LEU A 39 -13.26 8.73 0.45
N ALA A 40 -13.54 7.44 0.60
CA ALA A 40 -13.19 6.68 1.79
C ALA A 40 -11.68 6.77 2.05
N GLY A 41 -10.86 6.48 1.03
CA GLY A 41 -9.41 6.54 1.12
C GLY A 41 -8.89 7.90 1.59
N VAL A 42 -9.37 8.99 0.96
CA VAL A 42 -8.94 10.36 1.31
C VAL A 42 -9.40 10.77 2.72
N LEU A 43 -10.60 10.36 3.15
CA LEU A 43 -11.08 10.66 4.50
C LEU A 43 -10.32 9.85 5.57
N THR A 44 -9.88 8.63 5.27
CA THR A 44 -9.10 7.82 6.21
C THR A 44 -7.59 8.09 6.18
N ASP A 45 -7.10 8.80 5.16
CA ASP A 45 -5.69 9.17 5.02
C ASP A 45 -5.23 10.01 6.22
N PRO A 46 -4.23 9.57 7.02
CA PRO A 46 -3.72 10.31 8.18
C PRO A 46 -3.22 11.73 7.87
N ALA A 47 -2.73 11.98 6.64
CA ALA A 47 -2.22 13.27 6.22
C ALA A 47 -3.34 14.25 5.83
N VAL A 48 -4.52 13.74 5.46
CA VAL A 48 -5.65 14.55 4.96
C VAL A 48 -6.83 14.50 5.93
N GLY A 49 -7.62 13.43 5.90
CA GLY A 49 -8.85 13.31 6.68
C GLY A 49 -8.64 12.77 8.09
N GLY A 50 -7.73 11.81 8.26
CA GLY A 50 -7.35 11.23 9.55
C GLY A 50 -8.47 10.48 10.28
N PHE A 51 -9.59 10.17 9.62
CA PHE A 51 -10.66 9.37 10.21
C PHE A 51 -10.18 7.93 10.42
N PRO A 52 -10.35 7.33 11.61
CA PRO A 52 -10.11 5.91 11.78
C PRO A 52 -10.94 5.11 10.78
N ALA A 53 -10.38 4.06 10.17
CA ALA A 53 -11.10 3.25 9.19
C ALA A 53 -12.42 2.69 9.75
N ALA A 54 -12.44 2.31 11.03
CA ALA A 54 -13.65 1.87 11.72
C ALA A 54 -14.75 2.94 11.85
N HIS A 55 -14.41 4.22 11.67
CA HIS A 55 -15.33 5.36 11.79
C HIS A 55 -15.80 5.87 10.42
N CYS A 56 -15.29 5.30 9.32
CA CYS A 56 -15.66 5.60 7.94
C CYS A 56 -16.22 4.36 7.28
N VAL A 57 -17.54 4.25 7.24
CA VAL A 57 -18.24 3.04 6.78
C VAL A 57 -18.84 3.27 5.40
N THR A 58 -18.58 2.34 4.49
CA THR A 58 -19.15 2.33 3.14
C THR A 58 -20.28 1.31 3.06
N ALA A 59 -21.47 1.74 2.63
CA ALA A 59 -22.56 0.83 2.32
C ALA A 59 -22.21 -0.04 1.11
N ARG A 60 -22.61 -1.31 1.15
CA ARG A 60 -22.50 -2.21 0.00
C ARG A 60 -23.24 -1.64 -1.21
N ALA A 61 -22.70 -1.85 -2.41
CA ALA A 61 -23.26 -1.32 -3.66
C ALA A 61 -24.70 -1.82 -3.94
N ASP A 62 -25.04 -3.00 -3.42
CA ASP A 62 -26.35 -3.66 -3.49
C ASP A 62 -27.09 -3.63 -2.15
N ALA A 63 -26.73 -2.72 -1.23
CA ALA A 63 -27.42 -2.56 0.04
C ALA A 63 -28.88 -2.17 -0.15
N THR A 64 -29.72 -2.73 0.70
CA THR A 64 -31.17 -2.49 0.77
C THR A 64 -31.49 -1.27 1.64
N VAL A 65 -32.71 -0.73 1.52
CA VAL A 65 -33.16 0.41 2.34
C VAL A 65 -33.02 0.14 3.85
N PRO A 66 -33.42 -1.04 4.39
CA PRO A 66 -33.20 -1.35 5.80
C PRO A 66 -31.73 -1.34 6.22
N GLU A 67 -30.84 -1.96 5.44
CA GLU A 67 -29.41 -2.03 5.76
C GLU A 67 -28.76 -0.64 5.76
N VAL A 68 -29.10 0.22 4.80
CA VAL A 68 -28.62 1.61 4.79
C VAL A 68 -29.19 2.39 5.98
N GLY A 69 -30.44 2.14 6.36
CA GLY A 69 -31.06 2.73 7.54
C GLY A 69 -30.35 2.34 8.84
N GLU A 70 -30.03 1.06 9.02
CA GLU A 70 -29.26 0.55 10.16
C GLU A 70 -27.88 1.22 10.25
N LEU A 71 -27.14 1.26 9.13
CA LEU A 71 -25.83 1.91 9.06
C LEU A 71 -25.88 3.39 9.48
N LEU A 72 -26.89 4.13 9.00
CA LEU A 72 -27.07 5.54 9.35
C LEU A 72 -27.45 5.73 10.82
N HIS A 73 -28.30 4.87 11.38
CA HIS A 73 -28.69 4.94 12.79
C HIS A 73 -27.53 4.58 13.73
N ASP A 74 -26.79 3.52 13.44
CA ASP A 74 -25.61 3.13 14.22
C ASP A 74 -24.55 4.23 14.22
N ALA A 75 -24.28 4.83 13.05
CA ALA A 75 -23.38 5.96 12.94
C ALA A 75 -23.92 7.19 13.70
N ALA A 76 -25.23 7.45 13.63
CA ALA A 76 -25.86 8.57 14.32
C ALA A 76 -25.79 8.45 15.85
N ASP A 77 -25.93 7.24 16.39
CA ASP A 77 -25.87 6.97 17.82
C ASP A 77 -24.46 7.09 18.40
N GLN A 78 -23.45 6.75 17.60
CA GLN A 78 -22.03 6.78 17.98
C GLN A 78 -21.35 8.14 17.72
N ALA A 79 -21.87 8.96 16.82
CA ALA A 79 -21.27 10.25 16.49
C ALA A 79 -21.53 11.28 17.59
N GLU A 80 -20.46 11.90 18.10
CA GLU A 80 -20.53 12.96 19.10
C GLU A 80 -20.07 14.32 18.55
N ASP A 81 -19.10 14.36 17.63
CA ASP A 81 -18.63 15.61 17.01
C ASP A 81 -19.17 15.86 15.60
N LEU A 82 -18.93 14.95 14.66
CA LEU A 82 -19.45 15.03 13.29
C LEU A 82 -20.12 13.72 12.88
N LEU A 83 -21.32 13.82 12.30
CA LEU A 83 -21.91 12.80 11.44
C LEU A 83 -21.89 13.29 10.00
N LEU A 84 -21.14 12.62 9.12
CA LEU A 84 -21.08 12.91 7.69
C LEU A 84 -21.77 11.80 6.90
N CYS A 85 -22.79 12.13 6.11
CA CYS A 85 -23.37 11.22 5.13
C CYS A 85 -23.04 11.72 3.72
N TYR A 86 -22.38 10.88 2.93
CA TYR A 86 -22.18 11.11 1.50
C TYR A 86 -23.05 10.13 0.72
N TYR A 87 -23.77 10.64 -0.28
CA TYR A 87 -24.52 9.81 -1.22
C TYR A 87 -24.15 10.13 -2.66
N SER A 88 -23.97 9.11 -3.48
CA SER A 88 -23.79 9.23 -4.93
C SER A 88 -24.61 8.19 -5.70
N GLY A 89 -25.41 8.66 -6.65
CA GLY A 89 -26.37 7.83 -7.39
C GLY A 89 -27.50 8.65 -8.02
N HIS A 90 -28.59 7.99 -8.43
CA HIS A 90 -29.75 8.69 -8.99
C HIS A 90 -30.71 9.18 -7.89
N GLY A 91 -31.20 10.41 -8.07
CA GLY A 91 -32.26 11.01 -7.25
C GLY A 91 -33.56 11.04 -8.01
N LYS A 92 -34.65 10.61 -7.36
CA LYS A 92 -36.00 10.65 -7.92
C LYS A 92 -36.91 11.42 -6.97
N VAL A 93 -37.82 12.19 -7.55
CA VAL A 93 -38.82 12.96 -6.81
C VAL A 93 -40.18 12.34 -7.11
N ASP A 94 -41.00 12.13 -6.08
CA ASP A 94 -42.37 11.65 -6.27
C ASP A 94 -43.34 12.80 -6.62
N ASP A 95 -44.61 12.48 -6.84
CA ASP A 95 -45.65 13.46 -7.18
C ASP A 95 -45.91 14.49 -6.06
N ARG A 96 -45.44 14.23 -4.83
CA ARG A 96 -45.54 15.14 -3.68
C ARG A 96 -44.34 16.06 -3.55
N GLY A 97 -43.34 15.91 -4.44
CA GLY A 97 -42.12 16.68 -4.37
C GLY A 97 -41.11 16.15 -3.36
N GLU A 98 -41.27 14.93 -2.83
CA GLU A 98 -40.32 14.35 -1.88
C GLU A 98 -39.15 13.68 -2.61
N LEU A 99 -37.91 13.95 -2.16
CA LEU A 99 -36.70 13.36 -2.72
C LEU A 99 -36.46 11.94 -2.17
N TYR A 100 -36.23 11.01 -3.09
CA TYR A 100 -35.80 9.65 -2.84
C TYR A 100 -34.44 9.39 -3.47
N LEU A 101 -33.54 8.83 -2.67
CA LEU A 101 -32.24 8.35 -3.09
C LEU A 101 -32.38 6.89 -3.52
N THR A 102 -32.11 6.62 -4.79
CA THR A 102 -32.30 5.28 -5.35
C THR A 102 -31.16 4.34 -4.95
N LEU A 103 -31.49 3.06 -4.78
CA LEU A 103 -30.59 1.94 -4.50
C LEU A 103 -30.67 0.92 -5.65
N ALA A 104 -29.80 -0.10 -5.64
CA ALA A 104 -29.68 -1.05 -6.75
C ALA A 104 -31.01 -1.71 -7.17
N ASP A 105 -31.88 -1.98 -6.19
CA ASP A 105 -33.19 -2.64 -6.35
C ASP A 105 -34.37 -1.68 -6.40
N THR A 106 -34.13 -0.37 -6.52
CA THR A 106 -35.22 0.61 -6.59
C THR A 106 -36.11 0.39 -7.80
N ASN A 107 -37.42 0.31 -7.55
CA ASN A 107 -38.44 0.33 -8.58
C ASN A 107 -38.98 1.76 -8.70
N VAL A 108 -38.72 2.41 -9.83
CA VAL A 108 -39.12 3.81 -10.07
C VAL A 108 -40.64 4.04 -10.02
N ARG A 109 -41.45 2.98 -10.16
CA ARG A 109 -42.92 3.07 -10.04
C ARG A 109 -43.41 3.02 -8.59
N HIS A 110 -42.55 2.60 -7.66
CA HIS A 110 -42.87 2.38 -6.25
C HIS A 110 -41.76 2.94 -5.34
N LEU A 111 -41.38 4.20 -5.55
CA LEU A 111 -40.28 4.86 -4.82
C LEU A 111 -40.46 4.79 -3.30
N ALA A 112 -41.67 5.06 -2.80
CA ALA A 112 -42.00 5.06 -1.38
C ALA A 112 -41.68 3.75 -0.62
N PHE A 113 -41.57 2.62 -1.34
CA PHE A 113 -41.31 1.30 -0.74
C PHE A 113 -39.99 0.68 -1.18
N SER A 114 -39.28 1.29 -2.14
CA SER A 114 -38.10 0.66 -2.77
C SER A 114 -36.89 1.59 -2.92
N ALA A 115 -37.03 2.87 -2.57
CA ALA A 115 -35.94 3.84 -2.51
C ALA A 115 -35.85 4.44 -1.10
N LEU A 116 -34.69 5.01 -0.75
CA LEU A 116 -34.47 5.64 0.55
C LEU A 116 -35.03 7.07 0.53
N PRO A 117 -36.11 7.41 1.26
CA PRO A 117 -36.58 8.79 1.35
C PRO A 117 -35.53 9.67 2.03
N PHE A 118 -35.23 10.82 1.46
CA PHE A 118 -34.30 11.78 2.05
C PHE A 118 -34.73 12.23 3.44
N GLY A 119 -36.05 12.27 3.69
CA GLY A 119 -36.62 12.50 5.01
C GLY A 119 -36.09 11.54 6.09
N ALA A 120 -35.84 10.27 5.76
CA ALA A 120 -35.27 9.32 6.71
C ALA A 120 -33.81 9.64 7.07
N ILE A 121 -33.00 10.11 6.11
CA ILE A 121 -31.64 10.59 6.38
C ILE A 121 -31.69 11.83 7.27
N ARG A 122 -32.60 12.76 6.97
CA ARG A 122 -32.80 13.97 7.77
C ARG A 122 -33.23 13.63 9.20
N ASP A 123 -34.08 12.64 9.38
CA ASP A 123 -34.50 12.17 10.70
C ASP A 123 -33.34 11.53 11.47
N ALA A 124 -32.56 10.64 10.85
CA ALA A 124 -31.37 10.05 11.46
C ALA A 124 -30.33 11.12 11.87
N MET A 125 -30.11 12.11 11.00
CA MET A 125 -29.25 13.27 11.30
C MET A 125 -29.78 14.05 12.51
N ARG A 126 -31.08 14.34 12.54
CA ARG A 126 -31.73 15.08 13.64
C ARG A 126 -31.65 14.34 14.97
N THR A 127 -31.77 13.02 14.98
CA THR A 127 -31.69 12.20 16.21
C THR A 127 -30.26 11.97 16.70
N SER A 128 -29.26 12.17 15.84
CA SER A 128 -27.85 12.02 16.23
C SER A 128 -27.44 12.98 17.34
N LYS A 129 -26.55 12.51 18.22
CA LYS A 129 -25.90 13.34 19.26
C LYS A 129 -24.77 14.22 18.71
N ALA A 130 -24.41 14.04 17.43
CA ALA A 130 -23.30 14.76 16.82
C ALA A 130 -23.49 16.27 16.92
N ARG A 131 -22.42 16.98 17.27
CA ARG A 131 -22.45 18.46 17.30
C ARG A 131 -22.65 19.06 15.91
N ASN A 132 -22.09 18.43 14.88
CA ASN A 132 -22.18 18.82 13.49
C ASN A 132 -22.76 17.67 12.67
N ARG A 133 -23.63 18.01 11.72
CA ARG A 133 -24.28 17.04 10.83
C ARG A 133 -24.05 17.52 9.41
N VAL A 134 -23.42 16.71 8.57
CA VAL A 134 -23.07 17.10 7.21
C VAL A 134 -23.63 16.07 6.24
N VAL A 135 -24.29 16.55 5.19
CA VAL A 135 -24.79 15.72 4.11
C VAL A 135 -24.19 16.23 2.80
N ILE A 136 -23.57 15.34 2.03
CA ILE A 136 -23.05 15.64 0.70
C ILE A 136 -23.77 14.75 -0.31
N LEU A 137 -24.47 15.37 -1.25
CA LEU A 137 -25.26 14.68 -2.26
C LEU A 137 -24.65 14.91 -3.64
N ASP A 138 -24.05 13.86 -4.19
CA ASP A 138 -23.69 13.81 -5.61
C ASP A 138 -24.73 13.03 -6.40
N THR A 139 -25.87 13.68 -6.61
CA THR A 139 -27.01 13.06 -7.28
C THR A 139 -27.69 14.02 -8.24
N CYS A 140 -28.14 13.49 -9.37
CA CYS A 140 -29.07 14.21 -10.24
C CYS A 140 -30.39 14.40 -9.49
N TYR A 141 -30.73 15.62 -9.12
CA TYR A 141 -32.13 15.97 -8.87
C TYR A 141 -32.82 15.96 -10.24
N SER A 142 -33.36 14.80 -10.66
CA SER A 142 -34.15 14.75 -11.89
C SER A 142 -35.49 15.45 -11.66
N GLY A 143 -35.47 16.78 -11.65
CA GLY A 143 -36.61 17.69 -11.59
C GLY A 143 -37.50 17.61 -12.83
N ARG A 144 -37.92 16.38 -13.20
CA ARG A 144 -39.02 16.13 -14.11
C ARG A 144 -40.23 15.68 -13.31
N ALA A 145 -40.58 16.41 -12.25
CA ALA A 145 -42.00 16.62 -12.00
C ALA A 145 -42.48 17.46 -13.19
N THR A 146 -43.41 16.90 -13.95
CA THR A 146 -44.06 17.52 -15.10
C THR A 146 -44.30 19.02 -14.91
N ALA A 147 -44.11 19.79 -15.99
CA ALA A 147 -44.37 21.21 -16.11
C ALA A 147 -45.87 21.60 -15.96
N ALA A 148 -46.57 21.00 -14.99
CA ALA A 148 -48.00 21.12 -14.78
C ALA A 148 -48.39 21.52 -13.35
N THR A 149 -47.45 21.87 -12.48
CA THR A 149 -47.80 22.50 -11.21
C THR A 149 -46.91 23.71 -10.96
N LEU A 150 -47.58 24.85 -10.88
CA LEU A 150 -47.06 26.20 -10.83
C LEU A 150 -46.15 26.41 -9.60
N SER A 151 -45.04 27.11 -9.81
CA SER A 151 -44.44 28.06 -8.84
C SER A 151 -43.62 27.56 -7.65
N ALA A 152 -42.96 26.40 -7.69
CA ALA A 152 -41.90 26.11 -6.71
C ALA A 152 -40.56 26.70 -7.20
N GLY A 153 -40.13 27.82 -6.61
CA GLY A 153 -38.81 28.40 -6.86
C GLY A 153 -37.69 27.53 -6.28
N ASP A 154 -36.44 27.76 -6.69
CA ASP A 154 -35.25 27.06 -6.17
C ASP A 154 -35.21 27.03 -4.63
N ASP A 155 -35.78 28.05 -3.97
CA ASP A 155 -35.85 28.20 -2.51
C ASP A 155 -36.73 27.14 -1.79
N GLU A 156 -37.84 26.68 -2.38
CA GLU A 156 -38.70 25.64 -1.76
C GLU A 156 -38.05 24.25 -1.80
N VAL A 157 -37.26 23.97 -2.85
CA VAL A 157 -36.53 22.71 -3.01
C VAL A 157 -35.32 22.65 -2.08
N LEU A 158 -34.62 23.77 -1.90
CA LEU A 158 -33.52 23.90 -0.93
C LEU A 158 -33.99 23.74 0.52
N ALA A 159 -35.21 24.18 0.85
CA ALA A 159 -35.79 24.00 2.18
C ALA A 159 -36.00 22.51 2.54
N GLN A 160 -36.27 21.64 1.56
CA GLN A 160 -36.40 20.20 1.79
C GLN A 160 -35.07 19.53 2.14
N LEU A 161 -33.95 20.10 1.68
CA LEU A 161 -32.59 19.64 1.92
C LEU A 161 -32.00 20.18 3.23
N GLU A 162 -32.73 21.05 3.94
CA GLU A 162 -32.30 21.60 5.22
C GLU A 162 -32.29 20.51 6.30
N VAL A 163 -31.11 20.29 6.88
CA VAL A 163 -30.95 19.47 8.08
C VAL A 163 -30.83 20.43 9.25
N ALA A 164 -31.74 20.32 10.23
CA ALA A 164 -31.75 21.20 11.40
C ALA A 164 -30.39 21.13 12.14
N GLY A 165 -29.69 22.28 12.22
CA GLY A 165 -28.35 22.35 12.80
C GLY A 165 -27.27 21.60 12.00
N GLY A 166 -27.51 21.31 10.73
CA GLY A 166 -26.60 20.64 9.81
C GLY A 166 -26.19 21.49 8.62
N TYR A 167 -25.44 20.86 7.71
CA TYR A 167 -24.96 21.45 6.46
C TYR A 167 -25.13 20.44 5.32
N THR A 168 -25.85 20.84 4.28
CA THR A 168 -26.07 20.03 3.08
C THR A 168 -25.36 20.67 1.90
N LEU A 169 -24.57 19.88 1.15
CA LEU A 169 -23.90 20.28 -0.08
C LEU A 169 -24.38 19.39 -1.23
N THR A 170 -24.84 19.98 -2.33
CA THR A 170 -25.33 19.22 -3.49
C THR A 170 -24.52 19.52 -4.75
N SER A 171 -24.42 18.52 -5.63
CA SER A 171 -23.61 18.62 -6.85
C SER A 171 -24.20 19.53 -7.94
N SER A 172 -25.51 19.78 -7.95
CA SER A 172 -26.18 20.65 -8.91
C SER A 172 -27.46 21.27 -8.35
N PRO A 173 -28.02 22.32 -9.01
CA PRO A 173 -29.37 22.81 -8.76
C PRO A 173 -30.44 21.78 -9.17
N ALA A 174 -31.66 21.93 -8.64
CA ALA A 174 -32.82 21.06 -8.84
C ALA A 174 -33.21 20.75 -10.31
N THR A 175 -32.60 21.43 -11.29
CA THR A 175 -32.97 21.39 -12.71
C THR A 175 -31.90 20.80 -13.63
N SER A 176 -30.73 20.36 -13.11
CA SER A 176 -29.62 19.88 -13.95
C SER A 176 -29.08 18.51 -13.52
N PRO A 177 -28.87 17.54 -14.45
CA PRO A 177 -28.33 16.23 -14.12
C PRO A 177 -26.87 16.33 -13.63
N SER A 178 -26.51 15.53 -12.63
CA SER A 178 -25.11 15.21 -12.31
C SER A 178 -24.49 14.50 -13.52
N LEU A 179 -23.42 15.10 -14.04
CA LEU A 179 -22.82 14.73 -15.31
C LEU A 179 -21.62 13.80 -15.06
N VAL A 180 -21.66 12.64 -15.69
CA VAL A 180 -20.46 11.83 -15.97
C VAL A 180 -19.96 12.26 -17.34
N ARG A 181 -18.75 12.82 -17.42
CA ARG A 181 -18.14 13.11 -18.73
C ARG A 181 -17.53 11.83 -19.30
N PRO A 182 -17.62 11.60 -20.62
CA PRO A 182 -16.93 10.48 -21.26
C PRO A 182 -15.42 10.50 -20.94
N GLY A 183 -14.92 9.40 -20.38
CA GLY A 183 -13.50 9.23 -20.06
C GLY A 183 -13.05 9.76 -18.68
N GLU A 184 -13.93 10.39 -17.89
CA GLU A 184 -13.61 10.72 -16.50
C GLU A 184 -13.86 9.51 -15.57
N ARG A 185 -12.90 9.24 -14.66
CA ARG A 185 -12.98 8.13 -13.69
C ARG A 185 -14.04 8.35 -12.61
N HIS A 186 -14.28 9.61 -12.25
CA HIS A 186 -15.23 10.03 -11.21
C HIS A 186 -16.39 10.80 -11.83
N THR A 187 -17.49 10.95 -11.09
CA THR A 187 -18.51 11.96 -11.45
C THR A 187 -17.90 13.36 -11.42
N ALA A 188 -18.42 14.28 -12.22
CA ALA A 188 -17.79 15.59 -12.35
C ALA A 188 -17.68 16.36 -11.01
N PHE A 189 -18.69 16.27 -10.15
CA PHE A 189 -18.64 16.89 -8.82
C PHE A 189 -17.60 16.21 -7.92
N THR A 190 -17.70 14.88 -7.75
CA THR A 190 -16.84 14.16 -6.81
C THR A 190 -15.39 14.14 -7.28
N GLY A 191 -15.13 14.09 -8.58
CA GLY A 191 -13.78 14.24 -9.13
C GLY A 191 -13.14 15.58 -8.74
N ARG A 192 -13.89 16.68 -8.74
CA ARG A 192 -13.37 17.99 -8.30
C ARG A 192 -13.27 18.10 -6.78
N LEU A 193 -14.16 17.46 -6.03
CA LEU A 193 -14.04 17.36 -4.57
C LEU A 193 -12.78 16.58 -4.18
N LEU A 194 -12.55 15.42 -4.77
CA LEU A 194 -11.37 14.60 -4.53
C LEU A 194 -10.08 15.34 -4.90
N ALA A 195 -10.07 16.06 -6.03
CA ALA A 195 -8.94 16.89 -6.42
C ALA A 195 -8.64 17.95 -5.34
N LEU A 196 -9.66 18.67 -4.86
CA LEU A 196 -9.49 19.65 -3.79
C LEU A 196 -8.98 19.02 -2.49
N LEU A 197 -9.54 17.89 -2.06
CA LEU A 197 -9.15 17.25 -0.81
C LEU A 197 -7.71 16.74 -0.86
N ARG A 198 -7.23 16.30 -2.04
CA ARG A 198 -5.87 15.80 -2.25
C ARG A 198 -4.84 16.91 -2.47
N GLU A 199 -5.23 17.98 -3.16
CA GLU A 199 -4.31 19.05 -3.56
C GLU A 199 -4.30 20.23 -2.57
N GLY A 200 -5.42 20.44 -1.89
CA GLY A 200 -5.63 21.54 -0.97
C GLY A 200 -6.07 22.83 -1.65
N SER A 201 -6.32 23.86 -0.84
CA SER A 201 -6.69 25.19 -1.31
C SER A 201 -5.77 26.24 -0.71
N ARG A 202 -5.16 27.06 -1.57
CA ARG A 202 -4.35 28.22 -1.15
C ARG A 202 -5.13 29.31 -0.40
N HIS A 203 -6.45 29.31 -0.56
CA HIS A 203 -7.33 30.29 0.09
C HIS A 203 -7.87 29.79 1.44
N ALA A 204 -7.58 28.54 1.80
CA ALA A 204 -7.95 27.94 3.07
C ALA A 204 -6.77 28.02 4.06
N GLY A 205 -7.07 27.92 5.35
CA GLY A 205 -6.06 27.81 6.41
C GLY A 205 -5.45 26.41 6.49
N GLU A 206 -4.99 26.02 7.67
CA GLU A 206 -4.45 24.67 7.94
C GLU A 206 -5.48 23.55 7.74
N VAL A 207 -6.77 23.90 7.72
CA VAL A 207 -7.89 22.97 7.48
C VAL A 207 -8.80 23.52 6.38
N LEU A 208 -9.37 22.61 5.59
CA LEU A 208 -10.40 22.93 4.60
C LEU A 208 -11.75 23.02 5.30
N THR A 209 -12.33 24.22 5.37
CA THR A 209 -13.69 24.38 5.91
C THR A 209 -14.75 24.01 4.88
N LEU A 210 -15.96 23.68 5.32
CA LEU A 210 -17.10 23.42 4.41
C LEU A 210 -17.34 24.60 3.46
N ARG A 211 -17.16 25.84 3.94
CA ARG A 211 -17.21 27.05 3.11
C ARG A 211 -16.08 27.12 2.09
N ASP A 212 -14.86 26.71 2.44
CA ASP A 212 -13.74 26.69 1.50
C ASP A 212 -13.97 25.64 0.41
N ILE A 213 -14.49 24.47 0.81
CA ILE A 213 -14.89 23.39 -0.09
C ILE A 213 -15.95 23.90 -1.07
N TYR A 214 -17.03 24.49 -0.58
CA TYR A 214 -18.09 25.02 -1.42
C TYR A 214 -17.59 26.09 -2.40
N ARG A 215 -16.84 27.09 -1.92
CA ARG A 215 -16.31 28.18 -2.76
C ARG A 215 -15.40 27.65 -3.85
N HIS A 216 -14.52 26.72 -3.51
CA HIS A 216 -13.60 26.11 -4.47
C HIS A 216 -14.38 25.30 -5.52
N LEU A 217 -15.29 24.43 -5.10
CA LEU A 217 -16.10 23.63 -6.01
C LEU A 217 -16.95 24.50 -6.93
N ARG A 218 -17.59 25.55 -6.40
CA ARG A 218 -18.37 26.50 -7.21
C ARG A 218 -17.51 27.19 -8.25
N ALA A 219 -16.32 27.66 -7.89
CA ALA A 219 -15.41 28.29 -8.84
C ALA A 219 -14.91 27.29 -9.91
N ARG A 220 -14.54 26.08 -9.50
CA ARG A 220 -13.99 25.07 -10.41
C ARG A 220 -15.04 24.51 -11.37
N LEU A 221 -16.23 24.18 -10.87
CA LEU A 221 -17.34 23.70 -11.70
C LEU A 221 -17.80 24.78 -12.68
N ALA A 222 -17.87 26.05 -12.25
CA ALA A 222 -18.19 27.16 -13.16
C ALA A 222 -17.13 27.33 -14.26
N ALA A 223 -15.83 27.21 -13.93
CA ALA A 223 -14.75 27.28 -14.91
C ALA A 223 -14.79 26.13 -15.93
N ASP A 224 -15.25 24.95 -15.50
CA ASP A 224 -15.44 23.78 -16.36
C ASP A 224 -16.76 23.84 -17.17
N GLY A 225 -17.59 24.88 -17.01
CA GLY A 225 -18.90 25.02 -17.67
C GLY A 225 -19.97 24.06 -17.12
N LEU A 226 -19.81 23.61 -15.87
CA LEU A 226 -20.69 22.67 -15.19
C LEU A 226 -21.68 23.39 -14.24
N PRO A 227 -22.78 22.73 -13.85
CA PRO A 227 -23.71 23.28 -12.87
C PRO A 227 -23.01 23.65 -11.56
N ALA A 228 -23.36 24.80 -11.01
CA ALA A 228 -22.82 25.23 -9.72
C ALA A 228 -23.44 24.40 -8.58
N PRO A 229 -22.64 23.97 -7.60
CA PRO A 229 -23.16 23.26 -6.44
C PRO A 229 -24.03 24.21 -5.59
N GLN A 230 -24.95 23.64 -4.81
CA GLN A 230 -25.74 24.38 -3.83
C GLN A 230 -25.37 23.97 -2.41
N GLN A 231 -25.56 24.88 -1.45
CA GLN A 231 -25.37 24.60 -0.03
C GLN A 231 -26.59 25.09 0.76
N CYS A 232 -26.96 24.35 1.79
CA CYS A 232 -27.97 24.74 2.77
C CYS A 232 -27.42 24.46 4.18
N GLY A 233 -27.26 25.48 5.01
CA GLY A 233 -26.65 25.32 6.33
C GLY A 233 -26.58 26.62 7.13
N THR A 234 -26.26 26.50 8.42
CA THR A 234 -26.10 27.64 9.32
C THR A 234 -24.69 28.24 9.23
N ALA A 235 -24.55 29.54 9.48
CA ALA A 235 -23.25 30.24 9.44
C ALA A 235 -22.16 29.64 10.37
N MET A 236 -22.56 28.86 11.38
CA MET A 236 -21.65 28.14 12.26
C MET A 236 -21.08 26.87 11.62
N ALA A 237 -21.91 26.10 10.89
CA ALA A 237 -21.49 24.87 10.22
C ALA A 237 -20.51 25.14 9.07
N ASP A 238 -20.70 26.25 8.34
CA ASP A 238 -19.81 26.72 7.28
C ASP A 238 -18.33 26.85 7.70
N SER A 239 -18.09 27.12 8.99
CA SER A 239 -16.76 27.33 9.55
C SER A 239 -16.06 26.06 10.05
N LEU A 240 -16.73 24.90 9.95
CA LEU A 240 -16.20 23.62 10.37
C LEU A 240 -15.09 23.15 9.41
N GLY A 241 -13.89 22.92 9.95
CA GLY A 241 -12.77 22.33 9.22
C GLY A 241 -12.94 20.82 9.08
N LEU A 242 -13.24 20.34 7.88
CA LEU A 242 -13.56 18.94 7.61
C LEU A 242 -12.31 18.05 7.53
N VAL A 243 -11.26 18.53 6.86
CA VAL A 243 -9.99 17.82 6.67
C VAL A 243 -8.81 18.79 6.81
N ARG A 244 -7.60 18.26 7.00
CA ARG A 244 -6.37 19.04 6.89
C ARG A 244 -6.20 19.53 5.46
N ASN A 245 -5.68 20.74 5.30
CA ASN A 245 -5.33 21.28 4.00
C ASN A 245 -3.93 20.75 3.62
N PRO A 246 -3.79 19.86 2.62
CA PRO A 246 -2.49 19.30 2.23
C PRO A 246 -1.58 20.32 1.52
N MET A 247 -2.05 21.56 1.33
CA MET A 247 -1.22 22.65 0.81
C MET A 247 -0.12 23.01 1.84
N PRO A 248 1.16 23.03 1.47
CA PRO A 248 2.22 23.42 2.39
C PRO A 248 2.06 24.89 2.79
N LYS A 249 2.48 25.20 4.03
CA LYS A 249 2.60 26.59 4.47
C LYS A 249 3.54 27.33 3.49
N PRO A 250 3.18 28.52 2.99
CA PRO A 250 4.04 29.28 2.09
C PRO A 250 5.40 29.51 2.73
N ALA A 251 6.48 29.30 1.96
CA ALA A 251 7.83 29.66 2.39
C ALA A 251 7.90 31.18 2.65
N GLU A 252 8.72 31.58 3.63
CA GLU A 252 9.04 33.00 3.80
C GLU A 252 9.88 33.48 2.62
N LEU A 253 9.50 34.61 2.03
CA LEU A 253 10.28 35.20 0.96
C LEU A 253 11.62 35.70 1.52
N PRO A 254 12.74 35.36 0.87
CA PRO A 254 14.05 35.93 1.17
C PRO A 254 14.01 37.46 1.19
N ALA A 255 14.87 38.05 2.02
CA ALA A 255 14.90 39.50 2.25
C ALA A 255 15.19 40.29 0.95
N ASP A 256 16.03 39.75 0.07
CA ASP A 256 16.38 40.31 -1.23
C ASP A 256 15.20 40.33 -2.22
N ILE A 257 14.40 39.25 -2.26
CA ILE A 257 13.17 39.21 -3.06
C ILE A 257 12.14 40.19 -2.49
N THR A 258 12.00 40.24 -1.16
CA THR A 258 11.06 41.15 -0.48
C THR A 258 11.42 42.61 -0.72
N GLU A 259 12.68 42.99 -0.51
CA GLU A 259 13.19 44.34 -0.78
C GLU A 259 13.08 44.70 -2.27
N GLY A 260 13.34 43.73 -3.15
CA GLY A 260 13.17 43.87 -4.59
C GLY A 260 11.74 44.20 -5.00
N LEU A 261 10.74 43.54 -4.39
CA LEU A 261 9.31 43.79 -4.62
C LEU A 261 8.82 45.13 -4.07
N GLU A 262 9.38 45.57 -2.93
CA GLU A 262 9.02 46.85 -2.28
C GLU A 262 9.76 48.06 -2.87
N SER A 263 10.76 47.83 -3.73
CA SER A 263 11.55 48.88 -4.35
C SER A 263 10.71 49.88 -5.13
N ARG A 264 11.02 51.16 -4.98
CA ARG A 264 10.43 52.24 -5.79
C ARG A 264 10.89 52.21 -7.25
N VAL A 265 11.87 51.37 -7.58
CA VAL A 265 12.51 51.31 -8.90
C VAL A 265 11.91 50.14 -9.71
N PRO A 266 11.23 50.40 -10.86
CA PRO A 266 10.49 49.37 -11.58
C PRO A 266 11.31 48.16 -12.07
N TRP A 267 12.57 48.35 -12.46
CA TRP A 267 13.39 47.23 -12.94
C TRP A 267 13.83 46.27 -11.82
N MET A 268 13.98 46.75 -10.58
CA MET A 268 14.26 45.89 -9.42
C MET A 268 13.05 45.00 -9.10
N ARG A 269 11.84 45.55 -9.21
CA ARG A 269 10.60 44.76 -9.06
C ARG A 269 10.43 43.73 -10.16
N LEU A 270 10.79 44.05 -11.40
CA LEU A 270 10.82 43.08 -12.50
C LEU A 270 11.84 41.96 -12.26
N ALA A 271 13.01 42.27 -11.69
CA ALA A 271 13.99 41.26 -11.30
C ALA A 271 13.45 40.32 -10.21
N ALA A 272 12.80 40.87 -9.18
CA ALA A 272 12.15 40.08 -8.13
C ALA A 272 11.00 39.21 -8.67
N VAL A 273 10.17 39.75 -9.57
CA VAL A 273 9.14 38.99 -10.30
C VAL A 273 9.76 37.83 -11.10
N GLY A 274 10.93 38.03 -11.70
CA GLY A 274 11.68 36.97 -12.38
C GLY A 274 12.18 35.86 -11.45
N GLU A 275 12.67 36.21 -10.25
CA GLU A 275 13.00 35.22 -9.20
C GLU A 275 11.77 34.43 -8.73
N LEU A 276 10.65 35.11 -8.49
CA LEU A 276 9.39 34.44 -8.17
C LEU A 276 8.94 33.52 -9.31
N GLY A 277 9.19 33.89 -10.58
CA GLY A 277 8.94 33.02 -11.72
C GLY A 277 9.73 31.70 -11.67
N ARG A 278 11.00 31.74 -11.20
CA ARG A 278 11.81 30.53 -11.00
C ARG A 278 11.29 29.68 -9.85
N TRP A 279 10.94 30.30 -8.72
CA TRP A 279 10.32 29.60 -7.59
C TRP A 279 8.99 28.95 -7.99
N LEU A 280 8.18 29.64 -8.80
CA LEU A 280 6.92 29.13 -9.33
C LEU A 280 7.12 27.90 -10.24
N ALA A 281 8.24 27.83 -10.96
CA ALA A 281 8.60 26.71 -11.83
C ALA A 281 9.36 25.58 -11.10
N GLY A 282 9.81 25.82 -9.87
CA GLY A 282 10.64 24.93 -9.06
C GLY A 282 9.91 23.68 -8.56
N ALA A 283 10.68 22.77 -7.94
CA ALA A 283 10.16 21.53 -7.36
C ALA A 283 9.63 21.70 -5.92
N ASP A 284 10.09 22.74 -5.20
CA ASP A 284 9.65 23.01 -3.84
C ASP A 284 8.23 23.61 -3.85
N ARG A 285 7.29 22.88 -3.24
CA ARG A 285 5.88 23.26 -3.21
C ARG A 285 5.63 24.48 -2.30
N ALA A 286 6.41 24.67 -1.24
CA ALA A 286 6.27 25.81 -0.33
C ALA A 286 6.77 27.11 -0.99
N GLU A 287 7.89 27.04 -1.71
CA GLU A 287 8.42 28.14 -2.53
C GLU A 287 7.47 28.50 -3.67
N ALA A 288 6.95 27.51 -4.40
CA ALA A 288 6.01 27.73 -5.49
C ALA A 288 4.71 28.41 -5.01
N VAL A 289 4.22 28.04 -3.82
CA VAL A 289 3.04 28.69 -3.21
C VAL A 289 3.34 30.13 -2.80
N ALA A 290 4.48 30.38 -2.15
CA ALA A 290 4.91 31.73 -1.80
C ALA A 290 5.06 32.61 -3.04
N ALA A 291 5.68 32.07 -4.09
CA ALA A 291 5.91 32.74 -5.35
C ALA A 291 4.61 33.09 -6.09
N ARG A 292 3.69 32.13 -6.22
CA ARG A 292 2.38 32.38 -6.84
C ARG A 292 1.62 33.47 -6.08
N THR A 293 1.61 33.41 -4.76
CA THR A 293 0.89 34.39 -3.91
C THR A 293 1.46 35.79 -4.09
N ALA A 294 2.78 35.94 -4.10
CA ALA A 294 3.44 37.22 -4.33
C ALA A 294 3.18 37.75 -5.75
N LEU A 295 3.26 36.90 -6.77
CA LEU A 295 2.97 37.27 -8.16
C LEU A 295 1.51 37.69 -8.35
N GLU A 296 0.54 37.02 -7.73
CA GLU A 296 -0.88 37.43 -7.77
C GLU A 296 -1.06 38.83 -7.15
N LYS A 297 -0.38 39.12 -6.03
CA LYS A 297 -0.42 40.44 -5.38
C LYS A 297 0.18 41.54 -6.27
N VAL A 298 1.30 41.26 -6.93
CA VAL A 298 1.95 42.17 -7.90
C VAL A 298 1.06 42.38 -9.13
N ALA A 299 0.51 41.30 -9.68
CA ALA A 299 -0.40 41.33 -10.82
C ALA A 299 -1.66 42.16 -10.54
N ALA A 300 -2.15 42.21 -9.30
CA ALA A 300 -3.34 42.97 -8.92
C ALA A 300 -3.05 44.44 -8.62
N ASN A 301 -1.91 44.76 -7.99
CA ASN A 301 -1.71 46.06 -7.34
C ASN A 301 -0.55 46.91 -7.88
N ASP A 302 0.32 46.38 -8.74
CA ASP A 302 1.52 47.09 -9.20
C ASP A 302 1.28 47.87 -10.51
N ASN A 303 2.29 48.63 -10.93
CA ASN A 303 2.36 49.33 -12.20
C ASN A 303 2.09 48.36 -13.39
N PRO A 304 1.38 48.80 -14.43
CA PRO A 304 1.00 47.98 -15.59
C PRO A 304 2.11 47.10 -16.17
N GLN A 305 3.35 47.59 -16.25
CA GLN A 305 4.47 46.83 -16.81
C GLN A 305 4.90 45.66 -15.91
N VAL A 306 5.00 45.88 -14.60
CA VAL A 306 5.38 44.85 -13.62
C VAL A 306 4.23 43.86 -13.43
N ALA A 307 3.00 44.37 -13.37
CA ALA A 307 1.80 43.55 -13.29
C ALA A 307 1.63 42.65 -14.52
N ALA A 308 1.92 43.14 -15.73
CA ALA A 308 1.89 42.33 -16.94
C ALA A 308 2.94 41.20 -16.93
N ALA A 309 4.15 41.47 -16.44
CA ALA A 309 5.18 40.44 -16.29
C ALA A 309 4.76 39.35 -15.28
N ALA A 310 4.18 39.74 -14.15
CA ALA A 310 3.67 38.79 -13.16
C ALA A 310 2.50 37.94 -13.72
N ARG A 311 1.56 38.54 -14.47
CA ARG A 311 0.47 37.80 -15.14
C ARG A 311 1.01 36.82 -16.17
N ALA A 312 1.97 37.23 -16.99
CA ALA A 312 2.57 36.35 -17.99
C ALA A 312 3.21 35.09 -17.34
N LEU A 313 3.85 35.24 -16.19
CA LEU A 313 4.40 34.11 -15.42
C LEU A 313 3.30 33.23 -14.80
N LEU A 314 2.21 33.83 -14.30
CA LEU A 314 1.06 33.10 -13.75
C LEU A 314 0.31 32.31 -14.83
N ASP A 315 0.18 32.88 -16.02
CA ASP A 315 -0.49 32.27 -17.19
C ASP A 315 0.38 31.17 -17.82
N ALA A 316 1.71 31.35 -17.83
CA ALA A 316 2.65 30.36 -18.34
C ALA A 316 2.85 29.17 -17.39
N ALA A 317 2.47 29.28 -16.11
CA ALA A 317 2.63 28.22 -15.13
C ALA A 317 1.46 27.23 -15.20
N PRO A 318 1.66 25.99 -15.71
CA PRO A 318 0.59 24.99 -15.76
C PRO A 318 0.10 24.68 -14.34
N VAL A 319 -1.21 24.47 -14.18
CA VAL A 319 -1.77 23.79 -13.01
C VAL A 319 -1.15 22.40 -13.01
N ARG A 320 -0.13 22.17 -12.17
CA ARG A 320 0.52 20.87 -12.05
C ARG A 320 -0.42 19.93 -11.31
N THR A 321 -1.34 19.31 -12.03
CA THR A 321 -1.87 18.00 -11.63
C THR A 321 -0.69 17.03 -11.76
N SER A 322 -0.28 16.39 -10.67
CA SER A 322 0.70 15.30 -10.75
C SER A 322 0.20 14.29 -11.79
N PRO A 323 1.05 13.82 -12.73
CA PRO A 323 0.62 12.79 -13.67
C PRO A 323 0.12 11.56 -12.90
N PRO A 324 -0.81 10.76 -13.47
CA PRO A 324 -1.21 9.49 -12.88
C PRO A 324 0.02 8.67 -12.46
N LEU A 325 -0.06 7.99 -11.31
CA LEU A 325 1.06 7.24 -10.71
C LEU A 325 1.77 6.33 -11.72
N ALA A 326 1.00 5.68 -12.61
CA ALA A 326 1.51 4.86 -13.69
C ALA A 326 2.37 5.64 -14.71
N VAL A 327 1.94 6.84 -15.14
CA VAL A 327 2.72 7.68 -16.07
C VAL A 327 4.03 8.12 -15.41
N ARG A 328 3.99 8.46 -14.12
CA ARG A 328 5.18 8.80 -13.33
C ARG A 328 6.13 7.61 -13.21
N ALA A 329 5.60 6.44 -12.87
CA ALA A 329 6.40 5.23 -12.69
C ALA A 329 7.08 4.80 -13.99
N THR A 330 6.38 4.87 -15.13
CA THR A 330 6.97 4.59 -16.45
C THR A 330 8.10 5.58 -16.79
N ALA A 331 7.92 6.87 -16.52
CA ALA A 331 8.97 7.86 -16.76
C ALA A 331 10.22 7.64 -15.87
N VAL A 332 10.02 7.21 -14.63
CA VAL A 332 11.12 6.84 -13.71
C VAL A 332 11.83 5.59 -14.21
N LEU A 333 11.09 4.61 -14.72
CA LEU A 333 11.64 3.41 -15.31
C LEU A 333 12.45 3.72 -16.58
N ASP A 334 11.99 4.65 -17.42
CA ASP A 334 12.73 5.12 -18.60
C ASP A 334 14.04 5.82 -18.22
N GLU A 335 14.07 6.57 -17.11
CA GLU A 335 15.31 7.11 -16.55
C GLU A 335 16.25 5.99 -16.09
N ALA A 336 15.74 5.01 -15.34
CA ALA A 336 16.54 3.89 -14.86
C ALA A 336 17.17 3.11 -16.03
N GLU A 337 16.40 2.80 -17.08
CA GLU A 337 16.89 2.15 -18.31
C GLU A 337 17.96 2.99 -19.02
N ARG A 338 17.77 4.31 -19.11
CA ARG A 338 18.78 5.21 -19.72
C ARG A 338 20.09 5.21 -18.96
N LEU A 339 20.06 5.19 -17.62
CA LEU A 339 21.27 5.20 -16.79
C LEU A 339 22.11 3.92 -16.92
N VAL A 340 21.48 2.78 -17.23
CA VAL A 340 22.17 1.48 -17.39
C VAL A 340 22.54 1.17 -18.83
N THR A 341 21.86 1.78 -19.80
CA THR A 341 22.16 1.61 -21.23
C THR A 341 23.55 2.14 -21.54
N GLY A 342 24.47 1.27 -21.94
CA GLY A 342 25.86 1.65 -22.26
C GLY A 342 26.75 1.94 -21.05
N SER A 343 26.27 1.69 -19.83
CA SER A 343 27.07 1.82 -18.60
C SER A 343 28.11 0.70 -18.50
N THR A 344 29.29 1.02 -17.95
CA THR A 344 30.33 0.05 -17.55
C THR A 344 30.34 -0.21 -16.04
N ASP A 345 29.32 0.27 -15.33
CA ASP A 345 29.18 0.08 -13.89
C ASP A 345 29.01 -1.41 -13.55
N ARG A 346 29.72 -1.90 -12.52
CA ARG A 346 29.61 -3.27 -12.03
C ARG A 346 28.19 -3.64 -11.58
N ASN A 347 27.37 -2.65 -11.22
CA ASN A 347 26.00 -2.80 -10.75
C ASN A 347 24.96 -2.75 -11.88
N LYS A 348 25.38 -2.60 -13.15
CA LYS A 348 24.48 -2.50 -14.31
C LYS A 348 23.51 -3.68 -14.39
N ASP A 349 24.00 -4.91 -14.29
CA ASP A 349 23.15 -6.10 -14.41
C ASP A 349 22.16 -6.20 -13.23
N LEU A 350 22.55 -5.77 -12.02
CA LEU A 350 21.65 -5.70 -10.87
C LEU A 350 20.50 -4.70 -11.09
N ALA A 351 20.79 -3.54 -11.67
CA ALA A 351 19.77 -2.57 -12.02
C ALA A 351 18.86 -3.08 -13.15
N LEU A 352 19.42 -3.74 -14.17
CA LEU A 352 18.64 -4.39 -15.24
C LEU A 352 17.75 -5.53 -14.73
N MET A 353 18.19 -6.29 -13.71
CA MET A 353 17.34 -7.28 -13.05
C MET A 353 16.08 -6.64 -12.46
N HIS A 354 16.20 -5.49 -11.80
CA HIS A 354 15.04 -4.77 -11.26
C HIS A 354 14.18 -4.10 -12.32
N VAL A 355 14.77 -3.61 -13.42
CA VAL A 355 14.01 -3.19 -14.61
C VAL A 355 13.19 -4.37 -15.13
N ALA A 356 13.82 -5.53 -15.31
CA ALA A 356 13.17 -6.75 -15.78
C ALA A 356 12.02 -7.17 -14.85
N TYR A 357 12.21 -7.14 -13.53
CA TYR A 357 11.13 -7.39 -12.56
C TYR A 357 10.00 -6.36 -12.66
N ALA A 358 10.29 -5.07 -12.82
CA ALA A 358 9.27 -4.04 -12.94
C ALA A 358 8.43 -4.19 -14.22
N VAL A 359 9.06 -4.50 -15.35
CA VAL A 359 8.36 -4.65 -16.64
C VAL A 359 7.67 -6.00 -16.79
N ALA A 360 8.15 -7.05 -16.12
CA ALA A 360 7.64 -8.41 -16.28
C ALA A 360 6.12 -8.53 -16.05
N THR A 361 5.59 -7.77 -15.09
CA THR A 361 4.16 -7.80 -14.75
C THR A 361 3.35 -6.73 -15.48
N HIS A 362 3.93 -5.57 -15.75
CA HIS A 362 3.17 -4.39 -16.18
C HIS A 362 3.45 -3.93 -17.63
N LEU A 363 4.60 -4.29 -18.20
CA LEU A 363 5.07 -3.88 -19.53
C LEU A 363 5.80 -5.06 -20.22
N PRO A 364 5.13 -6.21 -20.42
CA PRO A 364 5.78 -7.45 -20.84
C PRO A 364 6.49 -7.35 -22.21
N GLU A 365 6.09 -6.42 -23.06
CA GLU A 365 6.75 -6.10 -24.34
C GLU A 365 8.18 -5.54 -24.16
N ARG A 366 8.51 -5.02 -22.97
CA ARG A 366 9.86 -4.50 -22.65
C ARG A 366 10.79 -5.57 -22.07
N LEU A 367 10.25 -6.68 -21.58
CA LEU A 367 11.03 -7.69 -20.85
C LEU A 367 12.15 -8.29 -21.70
N ASP A 368 11.87 -8.64 -22.96
CA ASP A 368 12.86 -9.25 -23.86
C ASP A 368 14.03 -8.28 -24.13
N ARG A 369 13.75 -6.97 -24.20
CA ARG A 369 14.79 -5.93 -24.35
C ARG A 369 15.64 -5.81 -23.09
N ALA A 370 15.03 -5.85 -21.91
CA ALA A 370 15.75 -5.80 -20.64
C ALA A 370 16.67 -7.02 -20.47
N LEU A 371 16.17 -8.22 -20.76
CA LEU A 371 16.96 -9.46 -20.72
C LEU A 371 18.11 -9.44 -21.73
N ALA A 372 17.88 -8.97 -22.95
CA ALA A 372 18.92 -8.87 -23.98
C ALA A 372 20.01 -7.83 -23.67
N ALA A 373 19.73 -6.84 -22.81
CA ALA A 373 20.69 -5.82 -22.41
C ALA A 373 21.66 -6.28 -21.29
N MET A 374 21.33 -7.38 -20.62
CA MET A 374 22.15 -8.00 -19.58
C MET A 374 23.33 -8.74 -20.19
N SER A 375 24.49 -8.72 -19.51
CA SER A 375 25.66 -9.45 -20.00
C SER A 375 25.46 -10.96 -19.88
N GLU A 376 25.10 -11.45 -18.69
CA GLU A 376 24.70 -12.84 -18.45
C GLU A 376 23.67 -12.88 -17.31
N PRO A 377 22.38 -13.18 -17.58
CA PRO A 377 21.39 -13.35 -16.53
C PRO A 377 21.73 -14.55 -15.66
N ASN A 378 21.91 -14.34 -14.35
CA ASN A 378 22.18 -15.46 -13.46
C ASN A 378 20.92 -16.33 -13.26
N ASP A 379 21.11 -17.64 -13.13
CA ASP A 379 19.99 -18.58 -13.00
C ASP A 379 19.08 -18.31 -11.79
N HIS A 380 19.59 -17.70 -10.70
CA HIS A 380 18.78 -17.38 -9.53
C HIS A 380 17.75 -16.28 -9.82
N PHE A 381 18.18 -15.25 -10.54
CA PHE A 381 17.32 -14.20 -11.05
C PHE A 381 16.24 -14.79 -11.98
N LEU A 382 16.63 -15.67 -12.90
CA LEU A 382 15.69 -16.30 -13.84
C LEU A 382 14.62 -17.13 -13.10
N VAL A 383 14.98 -17.87 -12.05
CA VAL A 383 14.00 -18.56 -11.18
C VAL A 383 13.01 -17.56 -10.57
N GLY A 384 13.53 -16.47 -9.97
CA GLY A 384 12.68 -15.44 -9.38
C GLY A 384 11.77 -14.76 -10.40
N LEU A 385 12.29 -14.46 -11.59
CA LEU A 385 11.54 -13.89 -12.70
C LEU A 385 10.43 -14.84 -13.15
N THR A 386 10.75 -16.12 -13.38
CA THR A 386 9.77 -17.17 -13.70
C THR A 386 8.63 -17.17 -12.68
N LYS A 387 8.93 -17.23 -11.38
CA LYS A 387 7.91 -17.22 -10.31
C LYS A 387 6.97 -16.01 -10.40
N GLN A 388 7.48 -14.84 -10.79
CA GLN A 388 6.68 -13.63 -10.92
C GLN A 388 5.75 -13.68 -12.15
N ILE A 389 6.25 -14.13 -13.30
CA ILE A 389 5.47 -14.18 -14.55
C ILE A 389 4.55 -15.39 -14.66
N CYS A 390 4.75 -16.45 -13.86
CA CYS A 390 3.93 -17.66 -13.87
C CYS A 390 2.43 -17.39 -13.75
N ARG A 391 2.01 -16.35 -13.03
CA ARG A 391 0.59 -16.00 -12.82
C ARG A 391 -0.03 -15.25 -14.00
N THR A 392 0.77 -14.51 -14.76
CA THR A 392 0.30 -13.61 -15.82
C THR A 392 0.52 -14.18 -17.21
N ASP A 393 1.64 -14.87 -17.45
CA ASP A 393 2.00 -15.49 -18.73
C ASP A 393 2.79 -16.80 -18.47
N PRO A 394 2.09 -17.92 -18.18
CA PRO A 394 2.73 -19.21 -17.93
C PRO A 394 3.56 -19.74 -19.10
N ASP A 395 3.20 -19.40 -20.35
CA ASP A 395 3.93 -19.82 -21.53
C ASP A 395 5.30 -19.16 -21.62
N ARG A 396 5.35 -17.85 -21.31
CA ARG A 396 6.62 -17.13 -21.19
C ARG A 396 7.41 -17.59 -19.98
N ALA A 397 6.75 -17.83 -18.85
CA ALA A 397 7.36 -18.39 -17.65
C ALA A 397 8.10 -19.70 -17.96
N GLU A 398 7.46 -20.59 -18.72
CA GLU A 398 8.04 -21.84 -19.20
C GLU A 398 9.23 -21.61 -20.13
N ARG A 399 9.14 -20.65 -21.08
CA ARG A 399 10.27 -20.31 -21.96
C ARG A 399 11.48 -19.81 -21.16
N VAL A 400 11.28 -18.90 -20.20
CA VAL A 400 12.35 -18.40 -19.32
C VAL A 400 12.93 -19.52 -18.47
N ALA A 401 12.08 -20.36 -17.87
CA ALA A 401 12.53 -21.51 -17.09
C ALA A 401 13.44 -22.44 -17.92
N ARG A 402 13.09 -22.67 -19.18
CA ARG A 402 13.91 -23.50 -20.10
C ARG A 402 15.27 -22.90 -20.48
N THR A 403 15.47 -21.60 -20.30
CA THR A 403 16.80 -20.98 -20.51
C THR A 403 17.76 -21.18 -19.35
N ILE A 404 17.26 -21.63 -18.19
CA ILE A 404 18.06 -21.88 -16.99
C ILE A 404 19.00 -23.05 -17.24
N THR A 405 20.29 -22.82 -17.01
CA THR A 405 21.35 -23.80 -17.32
C THR A 405 21.55 -24.81 -16.18
N ASP A 406 21.45 -24.35 -14.94
CA ASP A 406 21.47 -25.21 -13.75
C ASP A 406 20.18 -26.04 -13.65
N MET A 407 20.32 -27.36 -13.80
CA MET A 407 19.21 -28.32 -13.81
C MET A 407 18.38 -28.25 -12.52
N ALA A 408 19.00 -28.01 -11.36
CA ALA A 408 18.29 -27.97 -10.08
C ALA A 408 17.45 -26.70 -9.94
N LYS A 409 17.97 -25.56 -10.43
CA LYS A 409 17.21 -24.30 -10.51
C LYS A 409 16.13 -24.36 -11.59
N ARG A 410 16.39 -25.02 -12.72
CA ARG A 410 15.38 -25.22 -13.77
C ARG A 410 14.21 -26.04 -13.25
N ALA A 411 14.47 -27.11 -12.50
CA ALA A 411 13.42 -27.89 -11.85
C ALA A 411 12.55 -27.04 -10.90
N GLU A 412 13.15 -26.14 -10.13
CA GLU A 412 12.41 -25.21 -9.25
C GLU A 412 11.52 -24.25 -10.06
N ALA A 413 12.04 -23.71 -11.16
CA ALA A 413 11.30 -22.83 -12.06
C ALA A 413 10.13 -23.57 -12.74
N LEU A 414 10.38 -24.76 -13.31
CA LEU A 414 9.35 -25.60 -13.94
C LEU A 414 8.29 -26.04 -12.93
N GLY A 415 8.67 -26.38 -11.70
CA GLY A 415 7.73 -26.69 -10.62
C GLY A 415 6.80 -25.51 -10.30
N SER A 416 7.34 -24.29 -10.30
CA SER A 416 6.56 -23.06 -10.10
C SER A 416 5.56 -22.80 -11.25
N VAL A 417 5.97 -23.06 -12.50
CA VAL A 417 5.08 -22.99 -13.67
C VAL A 417 3.98 -24.04 -13.57
N ALA A 418 4.36 -25.29 -13.24
CA ALA A 418 3.45 -26.42 -13.10
C ALA A 418 2.36 -26.16 -12.05
N ALA A 419 2.73 -25.64 -10.88
CA ALA A 419 1.77 -25.27 -9.85
C ALA A 419 0.79 -24.17 -10.31
N SER A 420 1.28 -23.17 -11.05
CA SER A 420 0.45 -22.08 -11.58
C SER A 420 -0.59 -22.56 -12.60
N VAL A 421 -0.20 -23.49 -13.49
CA VAL A 421 -1.11 -24.01 -14.53
C VAL A 421 -1.99 -25.16 -14.05
N TYR A 422 -1.73 -25.73 -12.87
CA TYR A 422 -2.41 -26.94 -12.38
C TYR A 422 -3.94 -26.82 -12.38
N GLY A 423 -4.50 -25.69 -11.95
CA GLY A 423 -5.95 -25.47 -11.91
C GLY A 423 -6.62 -25.42 -13.30
N ASN A 424 -5.88 -25.02 -14.33
CA ASN A 424 -6.39 -24.80 -15.69
C ASN A 424 -6.04 -25.94 -16.65
N ASP A 425 -4.82 -26.48 -16.55
CA ASP A 425 -4.32 -27.59 -17.37
C ASP A 425 -3.52 -28.59 -16.49
N PRO A 426 -4.23 -29.51 -15.80
CA PRO A 426 -3.59 -30.51 -14.95
C PRO A 426 -2.64 -31.44 -15.70
N GLN A 427 -2.89 -31.70 -16.99
CA GLN A 427 -2.05 -32.59 -17.79
C GLN A 427 -0.71 -31.91 -18.11
N ARG A 428 -0.73 -30.62 -18.46
CA ARG A 428 0.49 -29.83 -18.62
C ARG A 428 1.25 -29.71 -17.32
N ALA A 429 0.57 -29.43 -16.21
CA ALA A 429 1.21 -29.37 -14.90
C ALA A 429 1.93 -30.69 -14.55
N GLN A 430 1.27 -31.83 -14.77
CA GLN A 430 1.88 -33.14 -14.54
C GLN A 430 3.12 -33.39 -15.41
N ARG A 431 3.09 -32.99 -16.69
CA ARG A 431 4.28 -33.10 -17.57
C ARG A 431 5.44 -32.25 -17.06
N LEU A 432 5.18 -31.00 -16.71
CA LEU A 432 6.20 -30.08 -16.19
C LEU A 432 6.78 -30.55 -14.85
N PHE A 433 5.93 -31.08 -13.97
CA PHE A 433 6.38 -31.69 -12.71
C PHE A 433 7.26 -32.92 -12.94
N HIS A 434 6.90 -33.78 -13.90
CA HIS A 434 7.71 -34.93 -14.27
C HIS A 434 9.07 -34.52 -14.85
N GLU A 435 9.09 -33.50 -15.70
CA GLU A 435 10.32 -32.92 -16.26
C GLU A 435 11.21 -32.35 -15.15
N ALA A 436 10.65 -31.59 -14.20
CA ALA A 436 11.38 -31.09 -13.04
C ALA A 436 11.97 -32.23 -12.18
N GLU A 437 11.27 -33.34 -12.03
CA GLU A 437 11.76 -34.52 -11.32
C GLU A 437 12.95 -35.19 -12.04
N LEU A 438 12.92 -35.24 -13.37
CA LEU A 438 14.03 -35.75 -14.19
C LEU A 438 15.26 -34.83 -14.13
N ASP A 439 15.05 -33.52 -14.16
CA ASP A 439 16.13 -32.53 -14.01
C ASP A 439 16.84 -32.68 -12.66
N LEU A 440 16.08 -32.87 -11.57
CA LEU A 440 16.68 -33.14 -10.25
C LEU A 440 17.42 -34.46 -10.18
N ALA A 441 16.96 -35.49 -10.88
CA ALA A 441 17.62 -36.79 -10.91
C ALA A 441 18.94 -36.76 -11.70
N THR A 442 19.09 -35.82 -12.63
CA THR A 442 20.25 -35.70 -13.53
C THR A 442 21.21 -34.57 -13.14
N ALA A 443 20.83 -33.70 -12.19
CA ALA A 443 21.65 -32.60 -11.73
C ALA A 443 22.95 -33.09 -11.07
N GLU A 444 24.11 -32.56 -11.49
CA GLU A 444 25.44 -32.81 -10.90
C GLU A 444 25.63 -32.11 -9.53
N VAL A 445 24.61 -32.12 -8.67
CA VAL A 445 24.65 -31.42 -7.38
C VAL A 445 25.06 -32.39 -6.27
N ARG A 446 26.06 -31.99 -5.48
CA ARG A 446 26.59 -32.76 -4.32
C ARG A 446 25.55 -33.08 -3.24
N SER A 447 24.42 -32.39 -3.21
CA SER A 447 23.24 -32.67 -2.38
C SER A 447 21.98 -32.00 -3.00
N PRO A 448 21.06 -32.75 -3.63
CA PRO A 448 19.87 -32.20 -4.28
C PRO A 448 18.73 -31.86 -3.30
N ASP A 449 18.95 -32.04 -1.99
CA ASP A 449 17.91 -32.00 -0.94
C ASP A 449 17.14 -30.67 -0.89
N TRP A 450 17.82 -29.54 -1.12
CA TRP A 450 17.16 -28.22 -1.14
C TRP A 450 16.20 -28.07 -2.31
N SER A 451 16.62 -28.50 -3.50
CA SER A 451 15.82 -28.38 -4.73
C SER A 451 14.68 -29.40 -4.75
N VAL A 452 14.89 -30.60 -4.20
CA VAL A 452 13.83 -31.59 -3.97
C VAL A 452 12.80 -31.06 -2.97
N ALA A 453 13.25 -30.42 -1.88
CA ALA A 453 12.36 -29.80 -0.91
C ALA A 453 11.53 -28.66 -1.54
N ALA A 454 12.16 -27.75 -2.28
CA ALA A 454 11.46 -26.64 -2.92
C ALA A 454 10.38 -27.15 -3.91
N LEU A 455 10.67 -28.21 -4.66
CA LEU A 455 9.70 -28.85 -5.55
C LEU A 455 8.56 -29.52 -4.77
N ALA A 456 8.86 -30.23 -3.69
CA ALA A 456 7.87 -30.87 -2.82
C ALA A 456 6.94 -29.83 -2.16
N GLU A 457 7.48 -28.72 -1.67
CA GLU A 457 6.69 -27.62 -1.08
C GLU A 457 5.76 -27.00 -2.12
N THR A 458 6.26 -26.76 -3.33
CA THR A 458 5.46 -26.22 -4.46
C THR A 458 4.36 -27.19 -4.89
N ALA A 459 4.63 -28.49 -4.83
CA ALA A 459 3.68 -29.55 -5.14
C ALA A 459 2.58 -29.72 -4.10
N ALA A 460 2.82 -29.32 -2.84
CA ALA A 460 1.95 -29.64 -1.70
C ALA A 460 0.52 -29.12 -1.87
N SER A 461 0.35 -27.95 -2.51
CA SER A 461 -0.96 -27.35 -2.81
C SER A 461 -1.72 -28.03 -3.95
N CYS A 462 -1.04 -28.87 -4.74
CA CYS A 462 -1.60 -29.50 -5.94
C CYS A 462 -1.78 -31.02 -5.77
N ASP A 463 -0.76 -31.72 -5.27
CA ASP A 463 -0.78 -33.15 -4.97
C ASP A 463 0.10 -33.44 -3.74
N THR A 464 -0.55 -33.46 -2.58
CA THR A 464 0.09 -33.73 -1.29
C THR A 464 0.78 -35.10 -1.25
N ARG A 465 0.23 -36.12 -1.91
CA ARG A 465 0.83 -37.47 -1.91
C ARG A 465 2.11 -37.50 -2.73
N TRP A 466 2.15 -36.77 -3.83
CA TRP A 466 3.37 -36.63 -4.61
C TRP A 466 4.42 -35.80 -3.87
N ALA A 467 4.02 -34.69 -3.23
CA ALA A 467 4.90 -33.91 -2.37
C ALA A 467 5.54 -34.76 -1.27
N GLU A 468 4.79 -35.64 -0.60
CA GLU A 468 5.31 -36.57 0.41
C GLU A 468 6.32 -37.57 -0.18
N ARG A 469 6.07 -38.10 -1.39
CA ARG A 469 7.03 -38.99 -2.07
C ARG A 469 8.33 -38.28 -2.42
N LEU A 470 8.26 -37.02 -2.84
CA LEU A 470 9.45 -36.21 -3.08
C LEU A 470 10.19 -35.92 -1.78
N ALA A 471 9.49 -35.52 -0.72
CA ALA A 471 10.10 -35.28 0.58
C ALA A 471 10.84 -36.52 1.11
N ALA A 472 10.27 -37.72 0.93
CA ALA A 472 10.92 -38.98 1.34
C ALA A 472 12.26 -39.26 0.65
N ARG A 473 12.55 -38.62 -0.50
CA ARG A 473 13.84 -38.74 -1.23
C ARG A 473 14.94 -37.84 -0.66
N ILE A 474 14.60 -36.90 0.23
CA ILE A 474 15.57 -35.97 0.83
C ILE A 474 16.46 -36.74 1.81
N ALA A 475 17.78 -36.74 1.58
CA ALA A 475 18.73 -37.49 2.39
C ALA A 475 18.90 -36.85 3.79
N ASP A 476 19.05 -35.53 3.86
CA ASP A 476 19.14 -34.77 5.10
C ASP A 476 17.83 -34.88 5.91
N ILE A 477 17.93 -35.49 7.09
CA ILE A 477 16.78 -35.78 7.95
C ILE A 477 16.10 -34.50 8.44
N ARG A 478 16.88 -33.49 8.83
CA ARG A 478 16.33 -32.22 9.30
C ARG A 478 15.54 -31.55 8.17
N LYS A 479 16.15 -31.43 6.99
CA LYS A 479 15.49 -30.81 5.83
C LYS A 479 14.24 -31.59 5.43
N ARG A 480 14.29 -32.93 5.45
CA ARG A 480 13.13 -33.79 5.20
C ARG A 480 11.95 -33.48 6.14
N LEU A 481 12.21 -33.38 7.44
CA LEU A 481 11.18 -33.07 8.44
C LEU A 481 10.66 -31.64 8.27
N GLU A 482 11.52 -30.66 7.99
CA GLU A 482 11.10 -29.30 7.69
C GLU A 482 10.19 -29.23 6.44
N THR A 483 10.51 -30.00 5.38
CA THR A 483 9.67 -30.12 4.18
C THR A 483 8.33 -30.79 4.51
N MET A 484 8.33 -31.85 5.32
CA MET A 484 7.09 -32.49 5.78
C MET A 484 6.18 -31.51 6.53
N ILE A 485 6.73 -30.68 7.43
CA ILE A 485 5.96 -29.62 8.12
C ILE A 485 5.33 -28.66 7.10
N ALA A 486 6.09 -28.22 6.08
CA ALA A 486 5.56 -27.34 5.04
C ALA A 486 4.43 -28.00 4.22
N ILE A 487 4.54 -29.29 3.93
CA ILE A 487 3.46 -30.08 3.30
C ILE A 487 2.24 -30.18 4.23
N GLY A 488 2.45 -30.37 5.53
CA GLY A 488 1.40 -30.43 6.55
C GLY A 488 0.57 -29.15 6.64
N ALA A 489 1.22 -27.99 6.50
CA ALA A 489 0.55 -26.69 6.46
C ALA A 489 -0.44 -26.56 5.28
N ALA A 490 -0.25 -27.33 4.20
CA ALA A 490 -1.16 -27.34 3.05
C ALA A 490 -2.36 -28.29 3.20
N GLY A 491 -2.43 -29.14 4.25
CA GLY A 491 -3.58 -30.03 4.43
C GLY A 491 -3.54 -30.96 5.64
N PRO A 492 -2.70 -32.02 5.67
CA PRO A 492 -2.80 -33.07 6.69
C PRO A 492 -1.99 -32.76 7.97
N ALA A 493 -2.15 -31.56 8.53
CA ALA A 493 -1.33 -31.02 9.62
C ALA A 493 -1.20 -31.97 10.83
N VAL A 494 -2.31 -32.51 11.35
CA VAL A 494 -2.30 -33.35 12.56
C VAL A 494 -1.58 -34.70 12.35
N ARG A 495 -1.79 -35.34 11.19
CA ARG A 495 -1.14 -36.62 10.87
C ARG A 495 0.36 -36.42 10.71
N ILE A 496 0.75 -35.43 9.90
CA ILE A 496 2.14 -35.09 9.66
C ILE A 496 2.82 -34.68 10.96
N ALA A 497 2.15 -33.97 11.85
CA ALA A 497 2.69 -33.63 13.17
C ALA A 497 3.06 -34.87 13.99
N GLY A 498 2.18 -35.86 14.06
CA GLY A 498 2.47 -37.12 14.77
C GLY A 498 3.60 -37.95 14.15
N GLU A 499 3.85 -37.82 12.84
CA GLU A 499 5.02 -38.43 12.18
C GLU A 499 6.30 -37.64 12.48
N VAL A 500 6.27 -36.32 12.30
CA VAL A 500 7.41 -35.44 12.51
C VAL A 500 7.90 -35.44 13.96
N GLU A 501 7.02 -35.44 14.96
CA GLU A 501 7.44 -35.50 16.38
C GLU A 501 8.19 -36.79 16.69
N ARG A 502 7.66 -37.93 16.23
CA ARG A 502 8.28 -39.24 16.45
C ARG A 502 9.64 -39.30 15.76
N ASP A 503 9.71 -38.88 14.51
CA ASP A 503 10.93 -38.94 13.72
C ASP A 503 11.98 -37.93 14.23
N ALA A 504 11.58 -36.72 14.62
CA ALA A 504 12.49 -35.74 15.22
C ALA A 504 13.09 -36.24 16.55
N ALA A 505 12.29 -36.94 17.37
CA ALA A 505 12.75 -37.49 18.64
C ALA A 505 13.72 -38.68 18.46
N VAL A 506 13.56 -39.47 17.41
CA VAL A 506 14.36 -40.69 17.17
C VAL A 506 15.58 -40.42 16.29
N LEU A 507 15.44 -39.56 15.28
CA LEU A 507 16.41 -39.44 14.19
C LEU A 507 17.31 -38.20 14.29
N LEU A 508 16.97 -37.20 15.10
CA LEU A 508 17.77 -35.98 15.25
C LEU A 508 18.37 -35.85 16.66
N PRO A 509 19.62 -35.34 16.77
CA PRO A 509 20.14 -34.87 18.05
C PRO A 509 19.24 -33.80 18.67
N VAL A 510 19.15 -33.75 20.00
CA VAL A 510 18.28 -32.81 20.74
C VAL A 510 18.40 -31.36 20.22
N ARG A 511 19.62 -30.83 20.06
CA ARG A 511 19.85 -29.47 19.55
C ARG A 511 19.29 -29.21 18.14
N GLU A 512 19.18 -30.23 17.31
CA GLU A 512 18.70 -30.16 15.92
C GLU A 512 17.20 -30.45 15.82
N SER A 513 16.62 -31.19 16.78
CA SER A 513 15.18 -31.40 16.86
C SER A 513 14.43 -30.16 17.36
N LEU A 514 15.03 -29.34 18.23
CA LEU A 514 14.37 -28.14 18.81
C LEU A 514 13.83 -27.15 17.76
N PRO A 515 14.60 -26.70 16.74
CA PRO A 515 14.07 -25.83 15.70
C PRO A 515 12.95 -26.48 14.87
N VAL A 516 13.05 -27.80 14.61
CA VAL A 516 12.04 -28.56 13.87
C VAL A 516 10.73 -28.62 14.65
N LEU A 517 10.81 -28.91 15.95
CA LEU A 517 9.65 -28.96 16.84
C LEU A 517 9.02 -27.57 17.04
N ALA A 518 9.80 -26.49 17.11
CA ALA A 518 9.26 -25.13 17.15
C ALA A 518 8.49 -24.77 15.87
N ARG A 519 9.01 -25.14 14.69
CA ARG A 519 8.29 -24.96 13.41
C ARG A 519 7.03 -25.81 13.34
N LEU A 520 7.07 -27.03 13.89
CA LEU A 520 5.89 -27.88 13.99
C LEU A 520 4.83 -27.26 14.90
N ALA A 521 5.21 -26.73 16.05
CA ALA A 521 4.31 -26.03 16.95
C ALA A 521 3.63 -24.85 16.24
N ALA A 522 4.39 -24.04 15.48
CA ALA A 522 3.84 -22.95 14.68
C ALA A 522 2.80 -23.42 13.64
N MET A 523 3.04 -24.54 12.96
CA MET A 523 2.08 -25.16 12.03
C MET A 523 0.81 -25.63 12.75
N LEU A 524 0.92 -26.09 14.00
CA LEU A 524 -0.21 -26.61 14.78
C LEU A 524 -1.10 -25.52 15.39
N VAL A 525 -0.62 -24.29 15.58
CA VAL A 525 -1.41 -23.19 16.19
C VAL A 525 -2.85 -23.07 15.67
N PRO A 526 -3.13 -23.05 14.35
CA PRO A 526 -4.50 -22.90 13.86
C PRO A 526 -5.38 -24.16 14.04
N VAL A 527 -4.80 -25.32 14.33
CA VAL A 527 -5.51 -26.62 14.35
C VAL A 527 -5.55 -27.28 15.74
N ASP A 528 -4.49 -27.12 16.52
CA ASP A 528 -4.29 -27.67 17.87
C ASP A 528 -3.41 -26.72 18.72
N PRO A 529 -3.99 -25.61 19.21
CA PRO A 529 -3.23 -24.57 19.91
C PRO A 529 -2.69 -25.03 21.27
N GLU A 530 -3.39 -25.92 21.97
CA GLU A 530 -2.92 -26.44 23.28
C GLU A 530 -1.65 -27.27 23.11
N ARG A 531 -1.62 -28.17 22.13
CA ARG A 531 -0.42 -28.94 21.79
C ARG A 531 0.72 -28.04 21.32
N ALA A 532 0.41 -27.03 20.49
CA ALA A 532 1.41 -26.05 20.04
C ALA A 532 2.07 -25.32 21.22
N VAL A 533 1.29 -24.83 22.19
CA VAL A 533 1.81 -24.17 23.40
C VAL A 533 2.71 -25.11 24.21
N SER A 534 2.28 -26.35 24.43
CA SER A 534 3.07 -27.35 25.15
C SER A 534 4.42 -27.61 24.47
N ILE A 535 4.44 -27.77 23.14
CA ILE A 535 5.67 -28.00 22.39
C ILE A 535 6.58 -26.78 22.47
N PHE A 536 6.04 -25.55 22.34
CA PHE A 536 6.85 -24.33 22.49
C PHE A 536 7.49 -24.23 23.88
N ASP A 537 6.73 -24.50 24.95
CA ASP A 537 7.26 -24.47 26.32
C ASP A 537 8.37 -25.50 26.54
N ASP A 538 8.21 -26.72 26.03
CA ASP A 538 9.21 -27.78 26.16
C ASP A 538 10.48 -27.46 25.37
N VAL A 539 10.31 -26.94 24.16
CA VAL A 539 11.43 -26.56 23.29
C VAL A 539 12.20 -25.37 23.87
N GLU A 540 11.50 -24.34 24.37
CA GLU A 540 12.11 -23.18 25.01
C GLU A 540 12.87 -23.57 26.28
N ARG A 541 12.25 -24.37 27.17
CA ARG A 541 12.87 -24.85 28.40
C ARG A 541 14.14 -25.66 28.10
N THR A 542 14.08 -26.54 27.10
CA THR A 542 15.22 -27.36 26.69
C THR A 542 16.32 -26.50 26.07
N ALA A 543 15.98 -25.52 25.23
CA ALA A 543 16.94 -24.59 24.62
C ALA A 543 17.66 -23.72 25.64
N LEU A 544 16.96 -23.23 26.67
CA LEU A 544 17.55 -22.48 27.78
C LEU A 544 18.54 -23.34 28.60
N GLY A 545 18.30 -24.65 28.67
CA GLY A 545 19.17 -25.64 29.31
C GLY A 545 20.44 -26.00 28.52
N LEU A 546 20.61 -25.55 27.26
CA LEU A 546 21.74 -25.93 26.39
C LEU A 546 23.11 -25.32 26.79
N ALA A 547 23.23 -24.54 27.88
CA ALA A 547 24.54 -24.03 28.34
C ALA A 547 24.71 -24.03 29.88
N PRO A 548 25.84 -24.53 30.38
CA PRO A 548 26.31 -25.90 30.24
C PRO A 548 25.97 -26.72 31.50
N ALA A 549 25.65 -28.00 31.32
CA ALA A 549 25.91 -28.97 32.38
C ALA A 549 27.41 -28.92 32.70
N ALA A 550 27.74 -28.68 33.97
CA ALA A 550 29.07 -28.88 34.48
C ALA A 550 29.54 -30.29 34.10
N LEU A 551 30.73 -30.39 33.50
CA LEU A 551 31.42 -31.67 33.43
C LEU A 551 31.80 -32.05 34.85
N GLU A 552 31.11 -33.03 35.40
CA GLU A 552 31.79 -34.04 36.20
C GLU A 552 32.82 -34.72 35.30
N TRP A 553 34.06 -34.22 35.28
CA TRP A 553 35.23 -35.09 35.15
C TRP A 553 36.51 -34.37 35.57
N GLY A 554 37.29 -35.09 36.36
CA GLY A 554 38.57 -34.66 36.90
C GLY A 554 39.68 -34.62 35.87
N ASP A 555 40.77 -34.05 36.35
CA ASP A 555 42.13 -33.99 35.80
C ASP A 555 42.39 -33.01 34.64
N GLU A 556 42.98 -31.88 35.07
CA GLU A 556 44.03 -31.08 34.41
C GLU A 556 44.01 -30.97 32.87
N VAL A 557 43.35 -29.93 32.37
CA VAL A 557 43.76 -29.28 31.11
C VAL A 557 43.91 -27.77 31.37
N SER A 558 45.16 -27.32 31.42
CA SER A 558 45.59 -25.96 31.74
C SER A 558 45.67 -25.03 30.51
N ASP A 559 44.78 -25.18 29.53
CA ASP A 559 44.76 -24.31 28.35
C ASP A 559 43.50 -23.44 28.29
N SER A 560 43.59 -22.27 28.95
CA SER A 560 42.53 -21.25 29.02
C SER A 560 41.89 -20.92 27.66
N ARG A 561 42.63 -21.01 26.55
CA ARG A 561 42.15 -20.69 25.19
C ARG A 561 41.16 -21.72 24.63
N LEU A 562 41.27 -22.99 25.01
CA LEU A 562 40.32 -24.04 24.58
C LEU A 562 38.99 -23.93 25.33
N SER A 563 39.02 -23.52 26.60
CA SER A 563 37.82 -23.30 27.41
C SER A 563 36.96 -22.11 26.92
N ASP A 564 37.61 -21.04 26.44
CA ASP A 564 36.93 -19.89 25.85
C ASP A 564 36.28 -20.23 24.51
N PHE A 565 36.95 -21.04 23.67
CA PHE A 565 36.42 -21.47 22.38
C PHE A 565 35.19 -22.38 22.53
N GLU A 566 35.24 -23.37 23.42
CA GLU A 566 34.10 -24.25 23.68
C GLU A 566 32.91 -23.51 24.28
N THR A 567 33.17 -22.59 25.22
CA THR A 567 32.12 -21.77 25.83
C THR A 567 31.47 -20.87 24.79
N HIS A 568 32.27 -20.25 23.92
CA HIS A 568 31.76 -19.43 22.81
C HIS A 568 30.92 -20.25 21.82
N ALA A 569 31.38 -21.45 21.42
CA ALA A 569 30.64 -22.34 20.52
C ALA A 569 29.30 -22.81 21.11
N ARG A 570 29.24 -23.05 22.42
CA ARG A 570 28.00 -23.42 23.14
C ARG A 570 27.01 -22.26 23.20
N LEU A 571 27.48 -21.05 23.55
CA LEU A 571 26.64 -19.84 23.56
C LEU A 571 26.11 -19.50 22.17
N ARG A 572 26.94 -19.64 21.13
CA ARG A 572 26.52 -19.47 19.73
C ARG A 572 25.46 -20.49 19.31
N THR A 573 25.62 -21.75 19.71
CA THR A 573 24.63 -22.80 19.44
C THR A 573 23.30 -22.50 20.12
N ARG A 574 23.31 -22.10 21.39
CA ARG A 574 22.10 -21.70 22.14
C ARG A 574 21.42 -20.50 21.50
N ALA A 575 22.16 -19.43 21.19
CA ALA A 575 21.62 -18.23 20.54
C ALA A 575 20.96 -18.56 19.19
N ARG A 576 21.57 -19.45 18.40
CA ARG A 576 21.00 -19.91 17.12
C ARG A 576 19.69 -20.65 17.32
N VAL A 577 19.63 -21.60 18.25
CA VAL A 577 18.40 -22.36 18.55
C VAL A 577 17.29 -21.42 19.04
N LEU A 578 17.60 -20.50 19.96
CA LEU A 578 16.64 -19.50 20.44
C LEU A 578 16.15 -18.59 19.31
N GLY A 579 17.04 -18.15 18.42
CA GLY A 579 16.65 -17.37 17.25
C GLY A 579 15.69 -18.12 16.34
N ASP A 580 15.95 -19.40 16.06
CA ASP A 580 15.06 -20.24 15.25
C ASP A 580 13.68 -20.45 15.91
N ILE A 581 13.65 -20.64 17.24
CA ILE A 581 12.40 -20.73 18.02
C ILE A 581 11.62 -19.42 17.95
N ALA A 582 12.28 -18.28 18.16
CA ALA A 582 11.64 -16.96 18.08
C ALA A 582 11.02 -16.71 16.70
N ARG A 583 11.74 -17.07 15.63
CA ARG A 583 11.21 -16.97 14.25
C ARG A 583 9.96 -17.83 14.07
N ALA A 584 9.98 -19.08 14.54
CA ALA A 584 8.81 -19.96 14.46
C ALA A 584 7.62 -19.42 15.27
N ALA A 585 7.86 -18.91 16.48
CA ALA A 585 6.81 -18.36 17.35
C ALA A 585 6.20 -17.06 16.82
N SER A 586 6.97 -16.23 16.12
CA SER A 586 6.58 -14.86 15.71
C SER A 586 5.26 -14.74 14.92
N ALA A 587 4.84 -15.80 14.23
CA ALA A 587 3.58 -15.82 13.48
C ALA A 587 2.34 -16.05 14.37
N SER A 588 2.52 -16.43 15.63
CA SER A 588 1.46 -16.92 16.52
C SER A 588 1.52 -16.39 17.95
N ASP A 589 2.73 -16.13 18.46
CA ASP A 589 3.01 -15.66 19.82
C ASP A 589 4.19 -14.69 19.76
N LEU A 590 3.87 -13.46 19.37
CA LEU A 590 4.86 -12.40 19.18
C LEU A 590 5.48 -11.95 20.51
N ASP A 591 4.75 -12.08 21.63
CA ASP A 591 5.28 -11.79 22.97
C ASP A 591 6.38 -12.77 23.36
N ARG A 592 6.18 -14.07 23.12
CA ARG A 592 7.24 -15.07 23.32
C ARG A 592 8.42 -14.81 22.39
N ALA A 593 8.17 -14.53 21.11
CA ALA A 593 9.23 -14.24 20.15
C ALA A 593 10.09 -13.03 20.58
N GLU A 594 9.46 -11.94 21.04
CA GLU A 594 10.15 -10.75 21.57
C GLU A 594 10.98 -11.10 22.82
N ARG A 595 10.40 -11.81 23.80
CA ARG A 595 11.12 -12.22 25.02
C ARG A 595 12.37 -13.05 24.68
N ILE A 596 12.24 -14.00 23.76
CA ILE A 596 13.36 -14.84 23.33
C ILE A 596 14.41 -13.98 22.60
N ALA A 597 14.01 -13.11 21.67
CA ALA A 597 14.92 -12.25 20.93
C ALA A 597 15.74 -11.32 21.85
N VAL A 598 15.10 -10.75 22.87
CA VAL A 598 15.76 -9.88 23.87
C VAL A 598 16.70 -10.68 24.77
N SER A 599 16.43 -11.96 25.03
CA SER A 599 17.27 -12.83 25.87
C SER A 599 18.62 -13.20 25.24
N ILE A 600 18.77 -13.06 23.92
CA ILE A 600 20.04 -13.31 23.21
C ILE A 600 20.96 -12.11 23.47
N THR A 601 22.02 -12.29 24.26
CA THR A 601 22.88 -11.16 24.70
C THR A 601 24.34 -11.25 24.27
N THR A 602 24.84 -12.42 23.86
CA THR A 602 26.28 -12.65 23.65
C THR A 602 26.68 -12.90 22.20
N GLN A 603 25.75 -12.76 21.24
CA GLN A 603 25.95 -13.03 19.81
C GLN A 603 25.17 -11.98 19.00
N ASP A 604 25.82 -10.86 18.69
CA ASP A 604 25.17 -9.69 18.08
C ASP A 604 24.60 -9.97 16.69
N ASP A 605 25.26 -10.82 15.89
CA ASP A 605 24.79 -11.24 14.56
C ASP A 605 23.46 -11.99 14.64
N LEU A 606 23.41 -13.01 15.49
CA LEU A 606 22.21 -13.83 15.71
C LEU A 606 21.10 -13.03 16.40
N ARG A 607 21.47 -12.13 17.33
CA ARG A 607 20.53 -11.23 17.99
C ARG A 607 19.91 -10.26 16.99
N MET A 608 20.73 -9.63 16.14
CA MET A 608 20.28 -8.68 15.15
C MET A 608 19.30 -9.35 14.18
N GLY A 609 19.69 -10.47 13.58
CA GLY A 609 18.82 -11.21 12.66
C GLY A 609 17.53 -11.74 13.30
N THR A 610 17.49 -11.92 14.63
CA THR A 610 16.26 -12.30 15.35
C THR A 610 15.38 -11.08 15.63
N LEU A 611 15.95 -9.97 16.11
CA LEU A 611 15.22 -8.72 16.37
C LEU A 611 14.60 -8.14 15.11
N VAL A 612 15.33 -8.09 14.00
CA VAL A 612 14.79 -7.62 12.70
C VAL A 612 13.61 -8.48 12.28
N TYR A 613 13.71 -9.80 12.44
CA TYR A 613 12.64 -10.71 12.05
C TYR A 613 11.38 -10.53 12.91
N VAL A 614 11.54 -10.41 14.22
CA VAL A 614 10.41 -10.15 15.14
C VAL A 614 9.79 -8.78 14.87
N LEU A 615 10.62 -7.75 14.62
CA LEU A 615 10.15 -6.41 14.25
C LEU A 615 9.37 -6.45 12.92
N TRP A 616 9.81 -7.24 11.94
CA TRP A 616 9.09 -7.40 10.67
C TRP A 616 7.73 -8.07 10.82
N LYS A 617 7.54 -8.87 11.87
CA LYS A 617 6.26 -9.50 12.22
C LYS A 617 5.39 -8.68 13.15
N ALA A 618 5.91 -7.60 13.72
CA ALA A 618 5.13 -6.73 14.59
C ALA A 618 4.12 -5.90 13.79
N GLU A 619 2.89 -5.82 14.28
CA GLU A 619 1.84 -5.01 13.67
C GLU A 619 2.13 -3.52 13.88
N ALA A 620 1.82 -2.70 12.87
CA ALA A 620 1.96 -1.25 12.96
C ALA A 620 1.08 -0.60 14.04
N ALA A 621 0.10 -1.33 14.60
CA ALA A 621 -0.78 -0.82 15.67
C ALA A 621 -0.17 -0.94 17.09
N ASP A 622 0.90 -1.73 17.29
CA ASP A 622 1.60 -1.84 18.58
C ASP A 622 2.85 -0.95 18.60
N ASP A 623 2.62 0.37 18.60
CA ASP A 623 3.68 1.39 18.57
C ASP A 623 4.71 1.21 19.68
N VAL A 624 4.28 0.74 20.86
CA VAL A 624 5.18 0.57 22.01
C VAL A 624 6.18 -0.56 21.72
N ARG A 625 5.70 -1.72 21.25
CA ARG A 625 6.56 -2.85 20.90
C ARG A 625 7.50 -2.52 19.76
N VAL A 626 6.95 -1.95 18.67
CA VAL A 626 7.73 -1.56 17.48
C VAL A 626 8.84 -0.60 17.89
N ASN A 627 8.54 0.42 18.70
CA ASN A 627 9.57 1.35 19.20
C ASN A 627 10.64 0.66 20.05
N ARG A 628 10.27 -0.23 20.98
CA ARG A 628 11.26 -0.97 21.80
C ARG A 628 12.19 -1.84 20.96
N LEU A 629 11.65 -2.52 19.94
CA LEU A 629 12.42 -3.35 19.03
C LEU A 629 13.34 -2.50 18.14
N MET A 630 12.85 -1.37 17.60
CA MET A 630 13.66 -0.41 16.86
C MET A 630 14.79 0.17 17.73
N ASP A 631 14.52 0.50 19.00
CA ASP A 631 15.56 0.94 19.95
C ASP A 631 16.63 -0.13 20.15
N ALA A 632 16.24 -1.41 20.22
CA ALA A 632 17.18 -2.52 20.36
C ALA A 632 18.06 -2.69 19.10
N VAL A 633 17.45 -2.56 17.92
CA VAL A 633 18.13 -2.59 16.62
C VAL A 633 19.15 -1.45 16.50
N GLU A 634 18.74 -0.22 16.81
CA GLU A 634 19.63 0.94 16.75
C GLU A 634 20.80 0.84 17.73
N ARG A 635 20.55 0.37 18.96
CA ARG A 635 21.61 0.17 19.94
C ARG A 635 22.66 -0.83 19.47
N LEU A 636 22.26 -1.87 18.73
CA LEU A 636 23.21 -2.82 18.14
C LEU A 636 24.01 -2.19 17.00
N ILE A 637 23.36 -1.46 16.10
CA ILE A 637 24.04 -0.83 14.95
C ILE A 637 25.02 0.25 15.42
N THR A 638 24.69 0.99 16.48
CA THR A 638 25.53 2.07 17.02
C THR A 638 26.57 1.60 18.04
N ALA A 639 26.53 0.33 18.46
CA ALA A 639 27.46 -0.18 19.46
C ALA A 639 28.89 -0.32 18.89
N PRO A 640 29.92 0.08 19.66
CA PRO A 640 31.30 -0.09 19.25
C PRO A 640 31.64 -1.60 19.16
N HIS A 641 32.22 -2.02 18.04
CA HIS A 641 32.58 -3.41 17.74
C HIS A 641 31.40 -4.39 17.53
N ALA A 642 30.19 -3.90 17.29
CA ALA A 642 29.07 -4.75 16.93
C ALA A 642 29.39 -5.59 15.68
N ALA A 643 29.15 -6.89 15.77
CA ALA A 643 29.36 -7.82 14.67
C ALA A 643 28.00 -8.22 14.07
N TYR A 644 27.64 -7.64 12.93
CA TYR A 644 26.46 -8.01 12.15
C TYR A 644 26.81 -8.07 10.66
N SER A 645 26.04 -8.81 9.87
CA SER A 645 26.29 -8.90 8.42
C SER A 645 25.70 -7.71 7.66
N GLU A 646 26.18 -7.46 6.44
CA GLU A 646 25.57 -6.48 5.53
C GLU A 646 24.08 -6.78 5.31
N ALA A 647 23.70 -8.06 5.20
CA ALA A 647 22.32 -8.48 5.03
C ALA A 647 21.44 -8.10 6.23
N ASP A 648 21.95 -8.24 7.46
CA ASP A 648 21.22 -7.87 8.68
C ASP A 648 20.97 -6.35 8.73
N LEU A 649 21.96 -5.55 8.32
CA LEU A 649 21.82 -4.10 8.28
C LEU A 649 20.81 -3.65 7.21
N LEU A 650 20.84 -4.23 6.01
CA LEU A 650 19.88 -3.92 4.96
C LEU A 650 18.45 -4.28 5.40
N ALA A 651 18.28 -5.45 6.00
CA ALA A 651 16.98 -5.88 6.54
C ALA A 651 16.51 -4.96 7.68
N ALA A 652 17.43 -4.50 8.55
CA ALA A 652 17.13 -3.53 9.60
C ALA A 652 16.67 -2.18 9.03
N VAL A 653 17.38 -1.62 8.04
CA VAL A 653 16.97 -0.37 7.38
C VAL A 653 15.60 -0.52 6.73
N GLN A 654 15.37 -1.63 6.03
CA GLN A 654 14.09 -1.90 5.37
C GLN A 654 12.92 -1.95 6.35
N VAL A 655 13.06 -2.69 7.46
CA VAL A 655 11.96 -2.83 8.43
C VAL A 655 11.74 -1.53 9.22
N VAL A 656 12.81 -0.84 9.62
CA VAL A 656 12.69 0.44 10.34
C VAL A 656 12.06 1.48 9.44
N ALA A 657 12.43 1.55 8.17
CA ALA A 657 11.86 2.50 7.22
C ALA A 657 10.35 2.33 7.00
N ALA A 658 9.84 1.10 7.11
CA ALA A 658 8.40 0.84 7.01
C ALA A 658 7.59 1.44 8.18
N HIS A 659 8.22 1.67 9.34
CA HIS A 659 7.58 2.23 10.53
C HIS A 659 7.97 3.69 10.80
N ASP A 660 9.26 4.04 10.66
CA ASP A 660 9.81 5.38 10.87
C ASP A 660 10.95 5.65 9.87
N PRO A 661 10.65 6.30 8.73
CA PRO A 661 11.64 6.62 7.71
C PRO A 661 12.76 7.55 8.18
N ALA A 662 12.47 8.49 9.09
CA ALA A 662 13.48 9.42 9.61
C ALA A 662 14.48 8.68 10.51
N ARG A 663 14.01 7.64 11.19
CA ARG A 663 14.85 6.73 11.98
C ARG A 663 15.75 5.87 11.10
N ALA A 664 15.20 5.36 10.01
CA ALA A 664 15.99 4.62 9.02
C ALA A 664 17.10 5.50 8.39
N GLU A 665 16.85 6.78 8.08
CA GLU A 665 17.90 7.70 7.60
C GLU A 665 19.06 7.85 8.61
N ARG A 666 18.76 7.89 9.91
CA ARG A 666 19.79 7.92 10.95
C ARG A 666 20.62 6.63 10.96
N LEU A 667 19.99 5.47 10.77
CA LEU A 667 20.69 4.20 10.62
C LEU A 667 21.60 4.19 9.39
N VAL A 668 21.12 4.68 8.24
CA VAL A 668 21.93 4.82 7.02
C VAL A 668 23.14 5.70 7.27
N SER A 669 22.96 6.80 8.01
CA SER A 669 24.04 7.75 8.34
C SER A 669 25.05 7.21 9.36
N ALA A 670 24.60 6.33 10.27
CA ALA A 670 25.44 5.72 11.30
C ALA A 670 26.26 4.53 10.78
N ALA A 671 25.82 3.90 9.68
CA ALA A 671 26.48 2.73 9.12
C ALA A 671 27.79 3.09 8.41
N THR A 672 28.89 2.47 8.83
CA THR A 672 30.24 2.74 8.31
C THR A 672 30.79 1.66 7.36
N HIS A 673 30.17 0.48 7.34
CA HIS A 673 30.73 -0.73 6.68
C HIS A 673 30.03 -1.13 5.39
N VAL A 674 28.94 -0.46 5.01
CA VAL A 674 28.15 -0.75 3.80
C VAL A 674 28.06 0.53 2.96
N SER A 675 27.98 0.37 1.63
CA SER A 675 27.85 1.52 0.72
C SER A 675 26.60 2.34 1.05
N THR A 676 26.78 3.65 1.26
CA THR A 676 25.66 4.59 1.48
C THR A 676 24.66 4.56 0.34
N GLY A 677 25.12 4.37 -0.92
CA GLY A 677 24.22 4.23 -2.07
C GLY A 677 23.31 3.01 -1.99
N CYS A 678 23.84 1.87 -1.52
CA CYS A 678 23.07 0.64 -1.27
C CYS A 678 22.00 0.87 -0.19
N LEU A 679 22.40 1.45 0.94
CA LEU A 679 21.50 1.72 2.07
C LEU A 679 20.40 2.73 1.71
N LEU A 680 20.73 3.80 0.98
CA LEU A 680 19.76 4.77 0.47
C LEU A 680 18.81 4.14 -0.54
N ALA A 681 19.29 3.22 -1.39
CA ALA A 681 18.41 2.48 -2.29
C ALA A 681 17.43 1.59 -1.52
N THR A 682 17.90 0.84 -0.51
CA THR A 682 17.03 0.04 0.36
C THR A 682 15.97 0.89 1.05
N LEU A 683 16.37 2.05 1.59
CA LEU A 683 15.45 3.00 2.20
C LEU A 683 14.41 3.51 1.20
N ALA A 684 14.83 3.96 0.02
CA ALA A 684 13.92 4.43 -1.03
C ALA A 684 12.89 3.36 -1.44
N ILE A 685 13.33 2.11 -1.58
CA ILE A 685 12.46 0.98 -1.91
C ILE A 685 11.46 0.70 -0.79
N ALA A 686 11.91 0.76 0.47
CA ALA A 686 11.06 0.47 1.63
C ALA A 686 9.93 1.49 1.80
N VAL A 687 10.18 2.77 1.51
CA VAL A 687 9.20 3.84 1.68
C VAL A 687 8.35 4.10 0.42
N ALA A 688 8.65 3.45 -0.70
CA ALA A 688 7.99 3.68 -1.99
C ALA A 688 6.47 3.54 -1.95
N ASP A 689 5.95 2.59 -1.17
CA ASP A 689 4.50 2.35 -1.09
C ASP A 689 3.80 3.38 -0.20
N ALA A 690 4.48 3.87 0.85
CA ALA A 690 3.94 4.82 1.82
C ALA A 690 4.07 6.27 1.33
N ASP A 691 5.23 6.65 0.82
CA ASP A 691 5.53 7.99 0.29
C ASP A 691 6.37 7.90 -1.01
N PRO A 692 5.69 7.80 -2.17
CA PRO A 692 6.33 7.78 -3.48
C PRO A 692 7.23 8.99 -3.78
N ASP A 693 6.84 10.18 -3.31
CA ASP A 693 7.56 11.41 -3.61
C ASP A 693 8.88 11.47 -2.83
N TYR A 694 8.85 11.04 -1.58
CA TYR A 694 10.04 10.89 -0.76
C TYR A 694 10.97 9.78 -1.28
N ALA A 695 10.42 8.61 -1.62
CA ALA A 695 11.20 7.52 -2.21
C ALA A 695 11.96 7.96 -3.46
N LEU A 696 11.29 8.68 -4.37
CA LEU A 696 11.90 9.21 -5.58
C LEU A 696 12.95 10.28 -5.28
N ARG A 697 12.73 11.15 -4.29
CA ARG A 697 13.74 12.14 -3.85
C ARG A 697 15.00 11.47 -3.32
N ILE A 698 14.87 10.40 -2.51
CA ILE A 698 16.02 9.63 -2.04
C ILE A 698 16.72 8.97 -3.23
N ALA A 699 15.98 8.23 -4.06
CA ALA A 699 16.54 7.50 -5.21
C ALA A 699 17.26 8.43 -6.20
N THR A 700 16.70 9.59 -6.50
CA THR A 700 17.31 10.58 -7.41
C THR A 700 18.54 11.25 -6.82
N GLY A 701 18.62 11.37 -5.49
CA GLY A 701 19.75 11.92 -4.74
C GLY A 701 20.95 10.99 -4.58
N ILE A 702 20.81 9.69 -4.93
CA ILE A 702 21.93 8.75 -4.92
C ILE A 702 22.96 9.17 -5.96
N THR A 703 24.22 9.33 -5.54
CA THR A 703 25.31 9.80 -6.41
C THR A 703 25.92 8.70 -7.26
N ASP A 704 25.89 7.45 -6.78
CA ASP A 704 26.38 6.28 -7.51
C ASP A 704 25.37 5.90 -8.60
N THR A 705 25.79 5.95 -9.85
CA THR A 705 24.89 5.74 -11.01
C THR A 705 24.24 4.36 -11.00
N GLY A 706 24.98 3.31 -10.63
CA GLY A 706 24.47 1.95 -10.51
C GLY A 706 23.39 1.83 -9.43
N TRP A 707 23.65 2.33 -8.21
CA TRP A 707 22.68 2.32 -7.13
C TRP A 707 21.48 3.23 -7.38
N LYS A 708 21.69 4.37 -8.06
CA LYS A 708 20.61 5.26 -8.50
C LYS A 708 19.68 4.56 -9.48
N ALA A 709 20.24 3.94 -10.53
CA ALA A 709 19.43 3.22 -11.50
C ALA A 709 18.68 2.05 -10.85
N TYR A 710 19.36 1.31 -9.97
CA TYR A 710 18.77 0.25 -9.16
C TYR A 710 17.57 0.76 -8.33
N ALA A 711 17.76 1.84 -7.56
CA ALA A 711 16.72 2.40 -6.71
C ALA A 711 15.52 2.91 -7.54
N LEU A 712 15.78 3.62 -8.64
CA LEU A 712 14.73 4.12 -9.53
C LEU A 712 13.93 2.98 -10.17
N ALA A 713 14.59 1.92 -10.65
CA ALA A 713 13.92 0.76 -11.22
C ALA A 713 13.04 0.04 -10.20
N ALA A 714 13.57 -0.19 -8.99
CA ALA A 714 12.85 -0.88 -7.93
C ALA A 714 11.66 -0.05 -7.38
N VAL A 715 11.83 1.26 -7.20
CA VAL A 715 10.74 2.18 -6.81
C VAL A 715 9.68 2.22 -7.92
N ALA A 716 10.07 2.37 -9.19
CA ALA A 716 9.13 2.35 -10.31
C ALA A 716 8.32 1.05 -10.37
N GLY A 717 8.97 -0.10 -10.15
CA GLY A 717 8.30 -1.40 -10.10
C GLY A 717 7.22 -1.47 -9.01
N ARG A 718 7.51 -0.95 -7.80
CA ARG A 718 6.50 -0.87 -6.73
C ARG A 718 5.35 0.07 -7.06
N LEU A 719 5.64 1.24 -7.65
CA LEU A 719 4.62 2.20 -8.06
C LEU A 719 3.71 1.65 -9.17
N LEU A 720 4.26 0.91 -10.13
CA LEU A 720 3.48 0.18 -11.14
C LEU A 720 2.62 -0.91 -10.50
N GLY A 721 3.17 -1.64 -9.53
CA GLY A 721 2.45 -2.64 -8.73
C GLY A 721 1.26 -2.03 -8.00
N LYS A 722 1.45 -0.89 -7.34
CA LYS A 722 0.38 -0.15 -6.64
C LYS A 722 -0.69 0.35 -7.62
N ALA A 723 -0.28 0.97 -8.73
CA ALA A 723 -1.21 1.41 -9.78
C ALA A 723 -1.99 0.25 -10.41
N GLY A 724 -1.40 -0.95 -10.47
CA GLY A 724 -2.05 -2.17 -10.97
C GLY A 724 -2.92 -2.87 -9.93
N ALA A 725 -2.60 -2.80 -8.63
CA ALA A 725 -3.43 -3.32 -7.55
C ALA A 725 -4.67 -2.46 -7.29
N ASP A 726 -4.58 -1.16 -7.60
CA ASP A 726 -5.71 -0.22 -7.64
C ASP A 726 -6.61 -0.43 -8.89
N ALA A 727 -6.23 -1.32 -9.81
CA ALA A 727 -7.05 -1.76 -10.94
C ALA A 727 -7.55 -3.20 -10.69
N GLU A 728 -8.87 -3.42 -10.61
CA GLU A 728 -9.40 -4.78 -10.49
C GLU A 728 -8.94 -5.67 -11.66
N PRO A 729 -8.78 -6.99 -11.44
CA PRO A 729 -8.37 -7.94 -12.47
C PRO A 729 -9.41 -7.96 -13.59
N VAL A 730 -8.95 -7.71 -14.81
CA VAL A 730 -9.74 -7.89 -16.02
C VAL A 730 -10.23 -9.33 -16.07
N ASP A 731 -11.56 -9.50 -16.07
CA ASP A 731 -12.22 -10.78 -16.26
C ASP A 731 -11.67 -11.49 -17.51
N PRO A 732 -11.07 -12.70 -17.40
CA PRO A 732 -10.55 -13.44 -18.54
C PRO A 732 -11.62 -13.80 -19.59
N ALA A 733 -12.91 -13.65 -19.27
CA ALA A 733 -14.00 -13.78 -20.24
C ALA A 733 -14.14 -12.58 -21.22
N SER A 734 -13.44 -11.47 -20.99
CA SER A 734 -13.51 -10.28 -21.86
C SER A 734 -12.56 -10.35 -23.06
N THR A 735 -11.48 -11.14 -22.98
CA THR A 735 -10.51 -11.35 -24.08
C THR A 735 -11.03 -12.23 -25.22
N ASP A 736 -12.10 -13.01 -25.02
CA ASP A 736 -12.65 -13.90 -26.05
C ASP A 736 -13.73 -13.23 -26.92
N ARG A 737 -14.19 -12.01 -26.58
CA ARG A 737 -15.20 -11.28 -27.37
C ARG A 737 -14.63 -10.35 -28.44
N LEU A 738 -13.37 -9.94 -28.34
CA LEU A 738 -12.74 -9.01 -29.29
C LEU A 738 -12.14 -9.72 -30.52
N SER A 739 -12.16 -11.05 -30.56
CA SER A 739 -11.63 -11.88 -31.66
C SER A 739 -12.69 -12.24 -32.72
N ARG A 740 -13.95 -11.78 -32.58
CA ARG A 740 -15.08 -12.20 -33.45
C ARG A 740 -15.81 -11.11 -34.21
N GLU A 741 -15.36 -9.86 -34.15
CA GLU A 741 -15.95 -8.79 -34.98
C GLU A 741 -14.92 -8.24 -35.97
N SER A 742 -14.68 -9.00 -37.04
CA SER A 742 -14.25 -8.41 -38.31
C SER A 742 -15.47 -7.81 -39.01
N PRO A 743 -15.51 -6.51 -39.34
CA PRO A 743 -16.49 -6.00 -40.26
C PRO A 743 -16.03 -6.33 -41.69
N GLY A 744 -16.82 -7.12 -42.40
CA GLY A 744 -16.78 -7.09 -43.86
C GLY A 744 -17.39 -5.78 -44.33
N VAL A 745 -16.59 -4.95 -45.00
CA VAL A 745 -16.78 -4.34 -46.34
C VAL A 745 -15.43 -3.74 -46.75
#